data_AF-A0A1M6HBV0-F1
#
_entry.id   AF-A0A1M6HBV0-F1
#
_cell.length_a   1.000
_cell.length_b   1.000
_cell.length_c   1.000
_cell.angle_alpha   90.00
_cell.angle_beta   90.00
_cell.angle_gamma   90.00
#
_symmetry.space_group_name_H-M   'P 1'
#
loop_
_entity.id
_entity.type
_entity.pdbx_description
1 polymer ?
#
loop_
_entity_poly.entity_id
_entity_poly.type
_entity_poly.pdbx_seq_one_letter_code
_entity_poly.pdbx_strand_id
1 'polypeptide(L)'
;MKTKISILLIMVLLQACTSSSQEINTNNIQNSTKEFTGTVGLTTSLLPSKNFNNFKQHENDRSFHSDIAFYEVVLSYGPIEDPNPVFLLANAYIASNQQEYGIRYFEGLLNDFGSQMTNTIKSNYLSAYALLRATYADHVGLFSRIGWVKETFKILEEAEELADANPLVYWSSGIIYTQVPRFFNKRKQALIQLTWLENHPELEPTPGFYREVYHHLAKLHLDNGEEELATKYLAKSGYTDYVPKQLFMGWFATTKEKGLLFSPVPSIEEVIEGRVYGLQGFGFSDLYFVVSKNGQELISIDAGTQPFSIKAGYEFLLKHYPNLPPLRNAIITHAHWDHIGGHTYFKTLDHKVTLYGRGNFHGTVDRVLKNHRYDQFRSIHFKEDWVSQYRPDSLITAKTTITLGQSSITIIPVTGGETEDALLIHFSDLGVIFMGDTLMPFYGEPWVEEGHIDEALEVMDTALDLGPKYLLHGHIGITMLYENQKQLRLYRDAYRWLVSATKKHINNGYSAKDIIRLNLIPPGLQNHPEIFIGYLSPRDHIISRIADHMVGIWQEEVTGKDPEGLDVITTVERGRLLELYLNLSGKQVAKALKKMICNGDNELALQMAIAAESRYPENKKIKNLKEEAADRLRSGVQFFDPFKFVTYTEMIGKEHYPILEEKLTDPFHR
;
A
#
# COMPACT_ATOMS: atom_id res chain seq x y z
N MET A 1 15.51 -0.24 68.30
CA MET A 1 16.49 0.07 69.38
C MET A 1 17.84 0.29 68.72
N LYS A 2 18.49 1.40 69.06
CA LYS A 2 19.61 2.01 68.31
C LYS A 2 20.95 1.29 68.53
N THR A 3 21.78 1.42 67.49
CA THR A 3 23.26 1.48 67.43
C THR A 3 24.07 0.23 67.74
N LYS A 4 24.80 -0.25 66.71
CA LYS A 4 26.27 -0.51 66.67
C LYS A 4 26.64 -1.31 65.40
N ILE A 5 27.55 -0.80 64.54
CA ILE A 5 28.94 -1.29 64.26
C ILE A 5 28.97 -1.59 62.74
N SER A 6 29.97 -1.28 61.92
CA SER A 6 31.23 -0.52 62.02
C SER A 6 31.82 -0.43 60.60
N ILE A 7 32.52 0.68 60.32
CA ILE A 7 33.82 0.77 59.62
C ILE A 7 33.88 0.18 58.19
N LEU A 8 33.92 1.05 57.16
CA LEU A 8 35.06 1.20 56.24
C LEU A 8 34.85 2.38 55.25
N LEU A 9 35.90 3.18 55.03
CA LEU A 9 36.12 4.12 53.92
C LEU A 9 35.33 5.46 53.87
N ILE A 10 35.72 6.43 54.70
CA ILE A 10 35.68 7.87 54.32
C ILE A 10 37.00 8.49 54.79
N MET A 11 38.06 8.34 54.00
CA MET A 11 39.32 9.07 54.20
C MET A 11 40.18 9.12 52.94
N VAL A 12 39.59 9.52 51.81
CA VAL A 12 40.33 10.09 50.66
C VAL A 12 39.33 11.01 49.95
N LEU A 13 39.48 12.34 50.07
CA LEU A 13 38.95 13.38 49.16
C LEU A 13 39.09 14.74 49.86
N LEU A 14 40.32 15.25 49.97
CA LEU A 14 40.63 16.68 50.17
C LEU A 14 42.16 16.86 50.22
N GLN A 15 42.85 16.58 49.10
CA GLN A 15 44.13 17.19 48.69
C GLN A 15 44.65 16.49 47.42
N ALA A 16 44.27 17.01 46.26
CA ALA A 16 45.02 16.88 45.01
C ALA A 16 44.50 17.91 43.98
N CYS A 17 44.46 19.19 44.37
CA CYS A 17 44.46 20.27 43.38
C CYS A 17 45.92 20.45 42.95
N THR A 18 46.30 19.81 41.84
CA THR A 18 47.30 20.23 40.82
C THR A 18 47.76 19.01 40.03
N SER A 19 47.06 18.69 38.94
CA SER A 19 47.65 18.04 37.76
C SER A 19 46.65 18.07 36.61
N SER A 20 47.00 18.84 35.58
CA SER A 20 46.48 18.80 34.20
C SER A 20 45.03 18.33 34.01
N SER A 21 44.12 19.29 33.94
CA SER A 21 42.93 19.13 33.11
C SER A 21 43.40 18.98 31.65
N GLN A 22 43.65 17.76 31.21
CA GLN A 22 43.33 17.45 29.82
C GLN A 22 41.81 17.58 29.74
N GLU A 23 41.35 18.70 29.18
CA GLU A 23 40.03 18.75 28.59
C GLU A 23 39.94 17.55 27.66
N ILE A 24 39.28 16.49 28.11
CA ILE A 24 38.75 15.49 27.20
C ILE A 24 37.75 16.28 26.39
N ASN A 25 38.18 16.64 25.20
CA ASN A 25 37.45 17.47 24.26
C ASN A 25 36.17 16.71 23.89
N THR A 26 35.10 16.92 24.65
CA THR A 26 33.78 16.32 24.43
C THR A 26 33.23 16.72 23.06
N ASN A 27 33.69 17.85 22.52
CA ASN A 27 33.43 18.26 21.14
C ASN A 27 34.14 17.37 20.11
N ASN A 28 35.31 16.79 20.41
CA ASN A 28 35.97 15.83 19.51
C ASN A 28 35.30 14.45 19.54
N ILE A 29 34.76 14.02 20.68
CA ILE A 29 34.02 12.75 20.73
C ILE A 29 32.66 12.91 20.04
N GLN A 30 31.90 13.98 20.29
CA GLN A 30 30.63 14.24 19.59
C GLN A 30 30.81 14.48 18.09
N ASN A 31 31.85 15.19 17.66
CA ASN A 31 32.17 15.32 16.25
C ASN A 31 32.62 14.00 15.67
N SER A 32 33.46 13.20 16.35
CA SER A 32 33.84 11.88 15.85
C SER A 32 32.67 10.91 15.79
N THR A 33 31.69 10.95 16.70
CA THR A 33 30.51 10.08 16.63
C THR A 33 29.59 10.50 15.50
N LYS A 34 29.38 11.81 15.27
CA LYS A 34 28.62 12.33 14.11
C LYS A 34 29.31 12.09 12.77
N GLU A 35 30.63 12.19 12.74
CA GLU A 35 31.46 12.03 11.54
C GLU A 35 31.67 10.53 11.24
N PHE A 36 31.79 9.67 12.25
CA PHE A 36 31.84 8.22 12.10
C PHE A 36 30.47 7.63 11.72
N THR A 37 29.36 8.13 12.28
CA THR A 37 28.00 7.76 11.83
C THR A 37 27.72 8.29 10.41
N GLY A 38 28.16 9.51 10.07
CA GLY A 38 28.00 10.05 8.73
C GLY A 38 28.79 9.33 7.63
N THR A 39 29.94 8.72 7.96
CA THR A 39 30.85 8.14 6.95
C THR A 39 30.73 6.61 6.82
N VAL A 40 30.28 5.90 7.86
CA VAL A 40 30.21 4.42 7.86
C VAL A 40 28.90 3.87 7.28
N GLY A 41 27.88 4.73 7.13
CA GLY A 41 26.56 4.38 6.60
C GLY A 41 26.35 4.59 5.10
N LEU A 42 27.22 5.27 4.35
CA LEU A 42 26.92 5.50 2.93
C LEU A 42 27.15 4.22 2.13
N THR A 43 26.10 3.40 2.00
CA THR A 43 25.89 2.61 0.79
C THR A 43 25.99 3.57 -0.39
N THR A 44 26.46 3.09 -1.55
CA THR A 44 26.31 3.81 -2.82
C THR A 44 24.83 3.84 -3.22
N SER A 45 23.96 4.32 -2.33
CA SER A 45 22.57 4.65 -2.62
C SER A 45 22.60 5.75 -3.66
N LEU A 46 21.75 5.64 -4.68
CA LEU A 46 21.70 6.62 -5.74
C LEU A 46 21.25 7.96 -5.14
N LEU A 47 22.16 8.93 -5.15
CA LEU A 47 21.81 10.33 -4.90
C LEU A 47 20.92 10.80 -6.07
N PRO A 48 20.04 11.80 -5.87
CA PRO A 48 19.34 12.47 -6.98
C PRO A 48 20.33 12.82 -8.10
N SER A 49 19.85 12.93 -9.34
CA SER A 49 20.72 13.34 -10.45
C SER A 49 21.44 14.66 -10.11
N LYS A 50 22.65 14.89 -10.64
CA LYS A 50 23.53 16.02 -10.22
C LYS A 50 22.86 17.40 -10.24
N ASN A 51 21.83 17.58 -11.08
CA ASN A 51 21.05 18.82 -11.20
C ASN A 51 19.96 18.95 -10.11
N PHE A 52 19.55 17.83 -9.50
CA PHE A 52 18.53 17.74 -8.44
C PHE A 52 19.12 17.70 -7.02
N ASN A 53 20.45 17.66 -6.85
CA ASN A 53 21.12 17.81 -5.55
C ASN A 53 20.75 19.13 -4.82
N ASN A 54 20.19 20.10 -5.54
CA ASN A 54 19.71 21.39 -5.00
C ASN A 54 18.22 21.40 -4.62
N PHE A 55 17.46 20.32 -4.88
CA PHE A 55 16.14 20.10 -4.27
C PHE A 55 16.37 19.41 -2.93
N LYS A 56 16.77 20.24 -1.98
CA LYS A 56 17.51 19.81 -0.79
C LYS A 56 16.66 18.95 0.13
N GLN A 57 17.15 17.73 0.36
CA GLN A 57 16.96 17.02 1.61
C GLN A 57 17.06 17.99 2.80
N HIS A 58 15.97 18.13 3.53
CA HIS A 58 15.93 18.62 4.92
C HIS A 58 16.30 20.08 5.23
N GLU A 59 16.47 20.99 4.25
CA GLU A 59 16.85 22.38 4.61
C GLU A 59 15.78 23.17 5.40
N ASN A 60 14.51 22.73 5.48
CA ASN A 60 13.41 23.54 6.02
C ASN A 60 12.37 22.82 6.91
N ASP A 61 12.72 21.77 7.67
CA ASP A 61 11.76 21.11 8.59
C ASP A 61 10.50 20.55 7.88
N ARG A 62 10.65 20.15 6.61
CA ARG A 62 9.59 19.53 5.80
C ARG A 62 9.26 18.14 6.35
N SER A 63 7.97 17.82 6.50
CA SER A 63 7.51 16.50 6.92
C SER A 63 8.07 15.41 6.00
N PHE A 64 8.60 14.36 6.61
CA PHE A 64 9.21 13.25 5.89
C PHE A 64 8.16 12.19 5.55
N HIS A 65 8.14 11.81 4.27
CA HIS A 65 7.32 10.74 3.72
C HIS A 65 8.23 9.87 2.85
N SER A 66 8.33 8.58 3.17
CA SER A 66 9.34 7.68 2.60
C SER A 66 9.08 7.35 1.12
N ASP A 67 7.83 7.33 0.72
CA ASP A 67 7.33 7.20 -0.65
C ASP A 67 7.63 8.46 -1.47
N ILE A 68 7.37 9.65 -0.93
CA ILE A 68 7.68 10.92 -1.60
C ILE A 68 9.18 11.03 -1.85
N ALA A 69 10.00 10.73 -0.83
CA ALA A 69 11.46 10.73 -0.96
C ALA A 69 11.94 9.75 -2.05
N PHE A 70 11.32 8.56 -2.15
CA PHE A 70 11.64 7.61 -3.20
C PHE A 70 11.28 8.15 -4.59
N TYR A 71 10.03 8.57 -4.79
CA TYR A 71 9.55 9.06 -6.08
C TYR A 71 10.28 10.31 -6.56
N GLU A 72 10.61 11.24 -5.67
CA GLU A 72 11.46 12.39 -5.98
C GLU A 72 12.83 11.96 -6.52
N VAL A 73 13.43 10.89 -5.96
CA VAL A 73 14.71 10.42 -6.48
C VAL A 73 14.53 9.71 -7.81
N VAL A 74 13.60 8.75 -7.93
CA VAL A 74 13.50 7.93 -9.14
C VAL A 74 12.97 8.69 -10.36
N LEU A 75 12.09 9.68 -10.15
CA LEU A 75 11.64 10.57 -11.24
C LEU A 75 12.68 11.63 -11.61
N SER A 76 13.70 11.88 -10.78
CA SER A 76 14.80 12.78 -11.12
C SER A 76 15.78 12.19 -12.14
N TYR A 77 15.67 10.89 -12.46
CA TYR A 77 16.52 10.21 -13.44
C TYR A 77 16.15 10.52 -14.88
N GLY A 78 14.89 10.90 -15.13
CA GLY A 78 14.39 11.19 -16.47
C GLY A 78 12.90 10.91 -16.61
N PRO A 79 12.34 11.18 -17.80
CA PRO A 79 10.95 10.89 -18.08
C PRO A 79 10.71 9.38 -18.10
N ILE A 80 9.54 8.96 -17.62
CA ILE A 80 9.08 7.57 -17.64
C ILE A 80 7.77 7.45 -18.44
N GLU A 81 7.59 6.31 -19.10
CA GLU A 81 6.39 6.01 -19.89
C GLU A 81 5.19 5.67 -19.01
N ASP A 82 5.39 4.87 -17.97
CA ASP A 82 4.36 4.52 -16.99
C ASP A 82 3.92 5.78 -16.22
N PRO A 83 2.65 6.22 -16.32
CA PRO A 83 2.17 7.38 -15.59
C PRO A 83 1.95 7.13 -14.10
N ASN A 84 1.93 5.88 -13.63
CA ASN A 84 1.57 5.59 -12.25
C ASN A 84 2.49 6.27 -11.24
N PRO A 85 3.84 6.15 -11.29
CA PRO A 85 4.72 6.84 -10.32
C PRO A 85 4.54 8.36 -10.30
N VAL A 86 4.17 8.96 -11.45
CA VAL A 86 3.95 10.40 -11.59
C VAL A 86 2.69 10.82 -10.82
N PHE A 87 1.58 10.12 -11.02
CA PHE A 87 0.31 10.41 -10.34
C PHE A 87 0.34 10.02 -8.86
N LEU A 88 1.06 8.97 -8.50
CA LEU A 88 1.27 8.56 -7.11
C LEU A 88 2.04 9.62 -6.33
N LEU A 89 3.11 10.19 -6.90
CA LEU A 89 3.82 11.30 -6.29
C LEU A 89 2.92 12.55 -6.17
N ALA A 90 2.15 12.88 -7.21
CA ALA A 90 1.22 14.00 -7.14
C ALA A 90 0.18 13.83 -6.03
N ASN A 91 -0.40 12.63 -5.89
CA ASN A 91 -1.32 12.30 -4.81
C ASN A 91 -0.63 12.37 -3.43
N ALA A 92 0.59 11.85 -3.31
CA ALA A 92 1.35 11.90 -2.06
C ALA A 92 1.63 13.34 -1.61
N TYR A 93 1.96 14.26 -2.54
CA TYR A 93 2.05 15.69 -2.23
C TYR A 93 0.72 16.29 -1.78
N ILE A 94 -0.41 15.88 -2.36
CA ILE A 94 -1.74 16.37 -1.97
C ILE A 94 -2.11 15.88 -0.57
N ALA A 95 -1.98 14.58 -0.33
CA ALA A 95 -2.29 13.94 0.95
C ALA A 95 -1.42 14.48 2.10
N SER A 96 -0.15 14.78 1.82
CA SER A 96 0.78 15.38 2.78
C SER A 96 0.71 16.91 2.88
N ASN A 97 -0.16 17.60 2.13
CA ASN A 97 -0.19 19.07 2.06
C ASN A 97 1.15 19.71 1.68
N GLN A 98 1.86 19.10 0.74
CA GLN A 98 3.17 19.52 0.25
C GLN A 98 3.12 19.98 -1.22
N GLN A 99 1.95 20.40 -1.72
CA GLN A 99 1.77 20.81 -3.12
C GLN A 99 2.67 21.97 -3.53
N GLU A 100 2.98 22.93 -2.65
CA GLU A 100 3.91 24.03 -2.97
C GLU A 100 5.29 23.51 -3.39
N TYR A 101 5.77 22.45 -2.73
CA TYR A 101 7.00 21.78 -3.13
C TYR A 101 6.79 20.98 -4.42
N GLY A 102 5.71 20.19 -4.48
CA GLY A 102 5.39 19.38 -5.66
C GLY A 102 5.26 20.19 -6.95
N ILE A 103 4.64 21.36 -6.91
CA ILE A 103 4.51 22.29 -8.06
C ILE A 103 5.89 22.66 -8.59
N ARG A 104 6.82 23.07 -7.71
CA ARG A 104 8.20 23.43 -8.09
C ARG A 104 8.98 22.22 -8.62
N TYR A 105 8.76 21.05 -8.02
CA TYR A 105 9.40 19.81 -8.45
C TYR A 105 8.97 19.42 -9.87
N PHE A 106 7.66 19.42 -10.14
CA PHE A 106 7.10 19.12 -11.46
C PHE A 106 7.46 20.17 -12.52
N GLU A 107 7.51 21.46 -12.16
CA GLU A 107 8.06 22.52 -13.03
C GLU A 107 9.51 22.21 -13.41
N GLY A 108 10.33 21.79 -12.44
CA GLY A 108 11.71 21.35 -12.68
C GLY A 108 11.78 20.18 -13.66
N LEU A 109 11.00 19.12 -13.44
CA LEU A 109 10.95 17.96 -14.34
C LEU A 109 10.53 18.35 -15.77
N LEU A 110 9.49 19.17 -15.93
CA LEU A 110 9.02 19.64 -17.23
C LEU A 110 10.06 20.53 -17.94
N ASN A 111 10.79 21.37 -17.19
CA ASN A 111 11.84 22.22 -17.75
C ASN A 111 13.08 21.41 -18.16
N ASP A 112 13.53 20.50 -17.30
CA ASP A 112 14.77 19.74 -17.50
C ASP A 112 14.61 18.62 -18.53
N PHE A 113 13.44 17.95 -18.52
CA PHE A 113 13.19 16.77 -19.34
C PHE A 113 12.13 16.97 -20.44
N GLY A 114 11.45 18.12 -20.50
CA GLY A 114 10.33 18.32 -21.43
C GLY A 114 10.69 18.13 -22.91
N SER A 115 11.94 18.40 -23.30
CA SER A 115 12.44 18.16 -24.67
C SER A 115 12.69 16.67 -24.99
N GLN A 116 12.77 15.82 -23.97
CA GLN A 116 13.00 14.37 -24.08
C GLN A 116 11.68 13.58 -23.99
N MET A 117 10.59 14.24 -23.57
CA MET A 117 9.28 13.61 -23.43
C MET A 117 8.59 13.46 -24.78
N THR A 118 7.97 12.30 -25.02
CA THR A 118 6.94 12.18 -26.07
C THR A 118 5.72 13.00 -25.69
N ASN A 119 4.84 13.29 -26.65
CA ASN A 119 3.62 14.04 -26.39
C ASN A 119 2.76 13.40 -25.28
N THR A 120 2.59 12.08 -25.30
CA THR A 120 1.84 11.34 -24.28
C THR A 120 2.47 11.47 -22.90
N ILE A 121 3.80 11.31 -22.80
CA ILE A 121 4.50 11.48 -21.52
C ILE A 121 4.33 12.91 -21.00
N LYS A 122 4.57 13.92 -21.86
CA LYS A 122 4.43 15.32 -21.48
C LYS A 122 3.00 15.65 -21.05
N SER A 123 2.00 15.12 -21.76
CA SER A 123 0.58 15.25 -21.43
C SER A 123 0.25 14.68 -20.04
N ASN A 124 0.80 13.52 -19.67
CA ASN A 124 0.63 12.92 -18.34
C ASN A 124 1.26 13.79 -17.23
N TYR A 125 2.46 14.31 -17.46
CA TYR A 125 3.16 15.17 -16.50
C TYR A 125 2.45 16.51 -16.31
N LEU A 126 1.97 17.13 -17.38
CA LEU A 126 1.16 18.35 -17.32
C LEU A 126 -0.16 18.13 -16.57
N SER A 127 -0.78 16.96 -16.72
CA SER A 127 -2.01 16.59 -16.00
C SER A 127 -1.77 16.49 -14.48
N ALA A 128 -0.74 15.75 -14.07
CA ALA A 128 -0.35 15.65 -12.66
C ALA A 128 0.07 17.02 -12.08
N TYR A 129 0.79 17.83 -12.85
CA TYR A 129 1.15 19.19 -12.48
C TYR A 129 -0.06 20.10 -12.31
N ALA A 130 -1.04 20.03 -13.22
CA ALA A 130 -2.29 20.77 -13.12
C ALA A 130 -3.10 20.38 -11.88
N LEU A 131 -3.12 19.09 -11.52
CA LEU A 131 -3.76 18.60 -10.30
C LEU A 131 -3.17 19.23 -9.03
N LEU A 132 -1.84 19.28 -8.94
CA LEU A 132 -1.14 19.93 -7.83
C LEU A 132 -1.48 21.43 -7.76
N ARG A 133 -1.47 22.12 -8.90
CA ARG A 133 -1.83 23.54 -8.96
C ARG A 133 -3.29 23.79 -8.56
N ALA A 134 -4.21 22.95 -9.02
CA ALA A 134 -5.64 23.08 -8.74
C ALA A 134 -5.92 22.92 -7.24
N THR A 135 -5.36 21.89 -6.62
CA THR A 135 -5.52 21.62 -5.18
C THR A 135 -4.80 22.64 -4.29
N TYR A 136 -3.75 23.30 -4.80
CA TYR A 136 -3.07 24.40 -4.09
C TYR A 136 -3.79 25.75 -4.21
N ALA A 137 -4.78 25.92 -5.08
CA ALA A 137 -5.38 27.22 -5.41
C ALA A 137 -5.94 27.98 -4.19
N ASP A 138 -6.38 27.28 -3.13
CA ASP A 138 -6.87 27.89 -1.90
C ASP A 138 -5.79 28.55 -1.03
N HIS A 139 -4.52 28.18 -1.22
CA HIS A 139 -3.37 28.83 -0.60
C HIS A 139 -2.92 30.08 -1.38
N VAL A 140 -3.38 30.24 -2.63
CA VAL A 140 -3.09 31.42 -3.44
C VAL A 140 -3.97 32.59 -2.98
N GLY A 141 -3.36 33.75 -2.76
CA GLY A 141 -4.04 34.98 -2.36
C GLY A 141 -5.17 35.37 -3.33
N LEU A 142 -6.27 35.90 -2.78
CA LEU A 142 -7.52 36.15 -3.52
C LEU A 142 -7.34 36.95 -4.82
N PHE A 143 -6.45 37.96 -4.82
CA PHE A 143 -6.20 38.81 -5.99
C PHE A 143 -5.49 38.08 -7.14
N SER A 144 -4.75 37.01 -6.86
CA SER A 144 -4.01 36.23 -7.86
C SER A 144 -4.69 34.90 -8.20
N ARG A 145 -5.63 34.44 -7.37
CA ARG A 145 -6.26 33.12 -7.50
C ARG A 145 -6.98 32.90 -8.84
N ILE A 146 -7.67 33.91 -9.36
CA ILE A 146 -8.34 33.78 -10.66
C ILE A 146 -7.33 33.54 -11.79
N GLY A 147 -6.21 34.29 -11.79
CA GLY A 147 -5.14 34.11 -12.77
C GLY A 147 -4.48 32.75 -12.64
N TRP A 148 -4.23 32.31 -11.41
CA TRP A 148 -3.70 30.98 -11.12
C TRP A 148 -4.57 29.85 -11.69
N VAL A 149 -5.89 29.89 -11.44
CA VAL A 149 -6.85 28.90 -11.94
C VAL A 149 -6.91 28.91 -13.48
N LYS A 150 -6.93 30.09 -14.11
CA LYS A 150 -6.91 30.20 -15.58
C LYS A 150 -5.64 29.63 -16.18
N GLU A 151 -4.49 29.82 -15.52
CA GLU A 151 -3.23 29.24 -15.98
C GLU A 151 -3.25 27.70 -15.85
N THR A 152 -3.82 27.18 -14.77
CA THR A 152 -4.05 25.73 -14.62
C THR A 152 -4.93 25.17 -15.75
N PHE A 153 -5.93 25.92 -16.23
CA PHE A 153 -6.73 25.49 -17.38
C PHE A 153 -5.92 25.43 -18.67
N LYS A 154 -5.05 26.41 -18.92
CA LYS A 154 -4.17 26.38 -20.09
C LYS A 154 -3.23 25.18 -20.08
N ILE A 155 -2.72 24.80 -18.91
CA ILE A 155 -1.88 23.61 -18.75
C ILE A 155 -2.65 22.34 -19.14
N LEU A 156 -3.92 22.22 -18.71
CA LEU A 156 -4.78 21.10 -19.11
C LEU A 156 -5.12 21.12 -20.60
N GLU A 157 -5.38 22.29 -21.17
CA GLU A 157 -5.64 22.47 -22.60
C GLU A 157 -4.39 22.10 -23.43
N GLU A 158 -3.18 22.49 -23.00
CA GLU A 158 -1.92 22.03 -23.62
C GLU A 158 -1.76 20.51 -23.51
N ALA A 159 -2.08 19.92 -22.36
CA ALA A 159 -1.99 18.47 -22.17
C ALA A 159 -2.94 17.71 -23.11
N GLU A 160 -4.15 18.23 -23.33
CA GLU A 160 -5.15 17.68 -24.24
C GLU A 160 -4.72 17.81 -25.71
N GLU A 161 -4.16 18.97 -26.10
CA GLU A 161 -3.65 19.20 -27.46
C GLU A 161 -2.46 18.29 -27.81
N LEU A 162 -1.64 17.92 -26.83
CA LEU A 162 -0.49 17.03 -27.04
C LEU A 162 -0.91 15.58 -27.31
N ALA A 163 -1.92 15.08 -26.60
CA ALA A 163 -2.36 13.69 -26.67
C ALA A 163 -3.89 13.59 -26.67
N ASP A 164 -4.44 13.35 -27.86
CA ASP A 164 -5.88 13.15 -28.05
C ASP A 164 -6.37 11.91 -27.29
N ALA A 165 -7.58 12.00 -26.73
CA ALA A 165 -8.24 10.94 -25.96
C ALA A 165 -7.40 10.36 -24.80
N ASN A 166 -6.51 11.14 -24.19
CA ASN A 166 -5.74 10.69 -23.02
C ASN A 166 -6.64 10.61 -21.76
N PRO A 167 -6.87 9.41 -21.17
CA PRO A 167 -7.78 9.26 -20.03
C PRO A 167 -7.34 10.05 -18.79
N LEU A 168 -6.03 10.22 -18.57
CA LEU A 168 -5.50 10.96 -17.42
C LEU A 168 -5.72 12.47 -17.52
N VAL A 169 -5.72 13.00 -18.75
CA VAL A 169 -6.07 14.41 -19.01
C VAL A 169 -7.55 14.62 -18.74
N TYR A 170 -8.40 13.74 -19.28
CA TYR A 170 -9.86 13.83 -19.12
C TYR A 170 -10.25 13.68 -17.66
N TRP A 171 -9.56 12.80 -16.93
CA TRP A 171 -9.78 12.62 -15.51
C TRP A 171 -9.38 13.89 -14.74
N SER A 172 -8.16 14.37 -14.94
CA SER A 172 -7.65 15.56 -14.24
C SER A 172 -8.50 16.79 -14.53
N SER A 173 -8.84 17.03 -15.79
CA SER A 173 -9.67 18.16 -16.19
C SER A 173 -11.12 18.02 -15.69
N GLY A 174 -11.73 16.84 -15.79
CA GLY A 174 -13.08 16.57 -15.32
C GLY A 174 -13.26 16.84 -13.82
N ILE A 175 -12.33 16.34 -12.98
CA ILE A 175 -12.39 16.56 -11.53
C ILE A 175 -12.12 18.03 -11.18
N ILE A 176 -11.17 18.70 -11.85
CA ILE A 176 -10.83 20.11 -11.59
C ILE A 176 -12.00 21.01 -12.00
N TYR A 177 -12.52 20.83 -13.20
CA TYR A 177 -13.61 21.62 -13.77
C TYR A 177 -14.93 21.47 -13.00
N THR A 178 -15.16 20.34 -12.35
CA THR A 178 -16.32 20.13 -11.47
C THR A 178 -16.25 21.02 -10.22
N GLN A 179 -15.05 21.29 -9.72
CA GLN A 179 -14.83 21.96 -8.44
C GLN A 179 -14.71 23.49 -8.54
N VAL A 180 -14.43 24.03 -9.73
CA VAL A 180 -14.28 25.48 -9.88
C VAL A 180 -15.62 26.25 -9.77
N PRO A 181 -15.59 27.50 -9.29
CA PRO A 181 -16.78 28.35 -9.24
C PRO A 181 -17.52 28.47 -10.57
N ARG A 182 -18.87 28.61 -10.49
CA ARG A 182 -19.77 28.67 -11.67
C ARG A 182 -19.35 29.70 -12.73
N PHE A 183 -18.79 30.84 -12.32
CA PHE A 183 -18.39 31.90 -13.25
C PHE A 183 -17.24 31.51 -14.21
N PHE A 184 -16.55 30.40 -13.98
CA PHE A 184 -15.55 29.87 -14.93
C PHE A 184 -16.18 29.09 -16.11
N ASN A 185 -17.48 28.78 -16.07
CA ASN A 185 -18.21 28.10 -17.15
C ASN A 185 -17.64 26.74 -17.61
N LYS A 186 -16.93 26.01 -16.72
CA LYS A 186 -16.30 24.72 -17.04
C LYS A 186 -17.17 23.48 -16.79
N ARG A 187 -18.36 23.62 -16.19
CA ARG A 187 -19.24 22.49 -15.82
C ARG A 187 -19.65 21.58 -16.99
N LYS A 188 -19.98 22.18 -18.14
CA LYS A 188 -20.35 21.41 -19.33
C LYS A 188 -19.17 20.57 -19.83
N GLN A 189 -17.96 21.13 -19.80
CA GLN A 189 -16.74 20.41 -20.16
C GLN A 189 -16.45 19.28 -19.17
N ALA A 190 -16.60 19.54 -17.86
CA ALA A 190 -16.48 18.52 -16.83
C ALA A 190 -17.41 17.32 -17.07
N LEU A 191 -18.69 17.59 -17.36
CA LEU A 191 -19.66 16.53 -17.66
C LEU A 191 -19.25 15.72 -18.90
N ILE A 192 -18.82 16.38 -19.97
CA ILE A 192 -18.36 15.71 -21.20
C ILE A 192 -17.17 14.79 -20.91
N GLN A 193 -16.15 15.27 -20.20
CA GLN A 193 -14.93 14.53 -19.91
C GLN A 193 -15.19 13.33 -18.98
N LEU A 194 -15.96 13.54 -17.92
CA LEU A 194 -16.27 12.47 -16.95
C LEU A 194 -17.21 11.42 -17.53
N THR A 195 -18.21 11.82 -18.33
CA THR A 195 -19.07 10.88 -19.06
C THR A 195 -18.29 10.13 -20.13
N TRP A 196 -17.29 10.73 -20.77
CA TRP A 196 -16.42 10.01 -21.68
C TRP A 196 -15.66 8.89 -20.96
N LEU A 197 -15.07 9.17 -19.79
CA LEU A 197 -14.38 8.15 -18.99
C LEU A 197 -15.31 7.02 -18.56
N GLU A 198 -16.52 7.34 -18.07
CA GLU A 198 -17.49 6.31 -17.72
C GLU A 198 -17.80 5.36 -18.88
N ASN A 199 -17.87 5.88 -20.10
CA ASN A 199 -18.15 5.08 -21.30
C ASN A 199 -16.93 4.31 -21.84
N HIS A 200 -15.75 4.50 -21.23
CA HIS A 200 -14.50 3.80 -21.57
C HIS A 200 -13.85 3.20 -20.30
N PRO A 201 -14.53 2.25 -19.62
CA PRO A 201 -14.00 1.59 -18.43
C PRO A 201 -12.72 0.80 -18.71
N GLU A 202 -12.49 0.36 -19.95
CA GLU A 202 -11.26 -0.31 -20.38
C GLU A 202 -10.01 0.57 -20.38
N LEU A 203 -10.20 1.90 -20.30
CA LEU A 203 -9.11 2.88 -20.22
C LEU A 203 -8.81 3.31 -18.78
N GLU A 204 -9.47 2.71 -17.79
CA GLU A 204 -9.16 2.97 -16.39
C GLU A 204 -7.68 2.64 -16.10
N PRO A 205 -6.87 3.62 -15.63
CA PRO A 205 -5.43 3.40 -15.46
C PRO A 205 -5.09 2.27 -14.47
N THR A 206 -5.90 2.16 -13.43
CA THR A 206 -5.78 1.13 -12.39
C THR A 206 -7.14 0.96 -11.70
N PRO A 207 -7.50 -0.25 -11.25
CA PRO A 207 -8.79 -0.48 -10.61
C PRO A 207 -9.05 0.48 -9.44
N GLY A 208 -10.19 1.19 -9.49
CA GLY A 208 -10.62 2.11 -8.45
C GLY A 208 -10.37 3.59 -8.75
N PHE A 209 -9.62 3.90 -9.81
CA PHE A 209 -9.34 5.26 -10.24
C PHE A 209 -10.62 6.02 -10.62
N TYR A 210 -11.60 5.34 -11.22
CA TYR A 210 -12.88 5.91 -11.63
C TYR A 210 -13.85 6.18 -10.48
N ARG A 211 -13.48 5.86 -9.24
CA ARG A 211 -14.23 6.29 -8.05
C ARG A 211 -14.49 7.80 -8.05
N GLU A 212 -13.46 8.58 -8.34
CA GLU A 212 -13.54 10.04 -8.44
C GLU A 212 -14.42 10.48 -9.62
N VAL A 213 -14.41 9.75 -10.73
CA VAL A 213 -15.27 10.02 -11.89
C VAL A 213 -16.73 9.94 -11.47
N TYR A 214 -17.14 8.85 -10.82
CA TYR A 214 -18.50 8.67 -10.35
C TYR A 214 -18.88 9.69 -9.27
N HIS A 215 -17.98 9.99 -8.33
CA HIS A 215 -18.24 11.00 -7.30
C HIS A 215 -18.50 12.38 -7.91
N HIS A 216 -17.69 12.80 -8.89
CA HIS A 216 -17.85 14.09 -9.54
C HIS A 216 -19.05 14.14 -10.50
N LEU A 217 -19.39 13.04 -11.19
CA LEU A 217 -20.65 12.93 -11.92
C LEU A 217 -21.85 13.08 -10.98
N ALA A 218 -21.84 12.42 -9.82
CA ALA A 218 -22.88 12.56 -8.80
C ALA A 218 -23.09 14.03 -8.41
N LYS A 219 -21.99 14.75 -8.20
CA LYS A 219 -22.02 16.17 -7.85
C LYS A 219 -22.58 17.04 -8.98
N LEU A 220 -22.19 16.79 -10.23
CA LEU A 220 -22.70 17.54 -11.39
C LEU A 220 -24.20 17.33 -11.59
N HIS A 221 -24.67 16.08 -11.51
CA HIS A 221 -26.09 15.74 -11.61
C HIS A 221 -26.90 16.36 -10.46
N LEU A 222 -26.38 16.34 -9.23
CA LEU A 222 -27.02 17.00 -8.09
C LEU A 222 -27.20 18.50 -8.35
N ASP A 223 -26.15 19.14 -8.84
CA ASP A 223 -26.13 20.57 -9.16
C ASP A 223 -27.06 20.96 -10.31
N ASN A 224 -27.42 20.00 -11.18
CA ASN A 224 -28.38 20.16 -12.26
C ASN A 224 -29.84 19.87 -11.83
N GLY A 225 -30.06 19.39 -10.59
CA GLY A 225 -31.38 18.99 -10.10
C GLY A 225 -31.78 17.56 -10.50
N GLU A 226 -30.84 16.74 -10.96
CA GLU A 226 -31.05 15.36 -11.40
C GLU A 226 -30.80 14.40 -10.22
N GLU A 227 -31.66 14.46 -9.19
CA GLU A 227 -31.44 13.79 -7.88
C GLU A 227 -31.29 12.27 -7.97
N GLU A 228 -32.03 11.62 -8.87
CA GLU A 228 -31.96 10.16 -9.06
C GLU A 228 -30.60 9.75 -9.63
N LEU A 229 -30.12 10.44 -10.68
CA LEU A 229 -28.80 10.21 -11.25
C LEU A 229 -27.71 10.54 -10.23
N ALA A 230 -27.83 11.64 -9.50
CA ALA A 230 -26.89 12.01 -8.45
C ALA A 230 -26.74 10.92 -7.39
N THR A 231 -27.86 10.39 -6.89
CA THR A 231 -27.88 9.31 -5.89
C THR A 231 -27.26 8.03 -6.45
N LYS A 232 -27.58 7.70 -7.71
CA LYS A 232 -27.04 6.55 -8.42
C LYS A 232 -25.52 6.61 -8.53
N TYR A 233 -24.97 7.72 -9.03
CA TYR A 233 -23.52 7.90 -9.14
C TYR A 233 -22.82 7.98 -7.79
N LEU A 234 -23.45 8.58 -6.78
CA LEU A 234 -22.88 8.62 -5.43
C LEU A 234 -22.73 7.19 -4.90
N ALA A 235 -23.77 6.37 -5.02
CA ALA A 235 -23.71 4.96 -4.64
C ALA A 235 -22.64 4.19 -5.44
N LYS A 236 -22.55 4.41 -6.76
CA LYS A 236 -21.53 3.81 -7.65
C LYS A 236 -20.11 4.18 -7.22
N SER A 237 -19.90 5.42 -6.76
CA SER A 237 -18.60 5.89 -6.27
C SER A 237 -18.16 5.28 -4.93
N GLY A 238 -19.04 4.60 -4.19
CA GLY A 238 -18.75 4.11 -2.84
C GLY A 238 -18.47 5.22 -1.80
N TYR A 239 -18.66 6.50 -2.14
CA TYR A 239 -18.70 7.61 -1.19
C TYR A 239 -20.09 7.74 -0.56
N THR A 240 -20.14 8.33 0.63
CA THR A 240 -21.40 8.58 1.37
C THR A 240 -21.79 10.05 1.43
N ASP A 241 -20.98 10.94 0.85
CA ASP A 241 -21.22 12.38 0.78
C ASP A 241 -20.74 12.96 -0.55
N TYR A 242 -21.09 14.24 -0.80
CA TYR A 242 -20.81 14.96 -2.05
C TYR A 242 -19.64 15.94 -1.96
N VAL A 243 -18.93 15.97 -0.82
CA VAL A 243 -17.86 16.94 -0.58
C VAL A 243 -16.54 16.16 -0.57
N PRO A 244 -15.66 16.36 -1.57
CA PRO A 244 -14.38 15.66 -1.61
C PRO A 244 -13.61 15.87 -0.30
N LYS A 245 -13.26 14.77 0.38
CA LYS A 245 -12.51 14.81 1.66
C LYS A 245 -11.03 14.55 1.44
N GLN A 246 -10.71 13.60 0.57
CA GLN A 246 -9.39 13.28 0.02
C GLN A 246 -9.59 12.53 -1.30
N LEU A 247 -8.55 12.45 -2.13
CA LEU A 247 -8.57 11.66 -3.36
C LEU A 247 -8.42 10.18 -3.03
N PHE A 248 -9.42 9.37 -3.41
CA PHE A 248 -9.35 7.92 -3.35
C PHE A 248 -9.50 7.31 -4.75
N MET A 249 -8.40 6.77 -5.25
CA MET A 249 -8.21 6.26 -6.62
C MET A 249 -7.60 4.85 -6.63
N GLY A 250 -7.55 4.20 -5.46
CA GLY A 250 -6.89 2.92 -5.23
C GLY A 250 -7.84 1.73 -5.18
N TRP A 251 -7.25 0.57 -4.94
CA TRP A 251 -7.85 -0.74 -5.17
C TRP A 251 -8.69 -1.21 -3.98
N PHE A 252 -8.35 -0.70 -2.80
CA PHE A 252 -8.87 -1.24 -1.56
C PHE A 252 -10.28 -0.73 -1.31
N ALA A 253 -11.13 -1.64 -0.86
CA ALA A 253 -12.40 -1.32 -0.21
C ALA A 253 -12.47 -2.07 1.11
N THR A 254 -13.04 -1.46 2.15
CA THR A 254 -13.19 -2.12 3.44
C THR A 254 -14.48 -1.70 4.13
N THR A 255 -15.28 -2.68 4.50
CA THR A 255 -16.48 -2.51 5.31
C THR A 255 -16.45 -3.52 6.44
N LYS A 256 -17.17 -3.24 7.53
CA LYS A 256 -17.36 -4.18 8.63
C LYS A 256 -17.97 -5.49 8.15
N GLU A 257 -18.90 -5.42 7.20
CA GLU A 257 -19.59 -6.58 6.66
C GLU A 257 -18.68 -7.45 5.78
N LYS A 258 -17.93 -6.84 4.86
CA LYS A 258 -17.16 -7.59 3.85
C LYS A 258 -15.71 -7.85 4.24
N GLY A 259 -15.18 -7.15 5.23
CA GLY A 259 -13.74 -7.11 5.47
C GLY A 259 -13.03 -6.25 4.43
N LEU A 260 -11.71 -6.40 4.33
CA LEU A 260 -10.90 -5.77 3.30
C LEU A 260 -11.01 -6.54 1.97
N LEU A 261 -11.18 -5.79 0.87
CA LEU A 261 -11.21 -6.27 -0.50
C LEU A 261 -9.99 -5.70 -1.24
N PHE A 262 -9.31 -6.56 -2.02
CA PHE A 262 -8.14 -6.18 -2.82
C PHE A 262 -8.48 -5.62 -4.20
N SER A 263 -9.77 -5.59 -4.54
CA SER A 263 -10.29 -4.94 -5.73
C SER A 263 -11.59 -4.20 -5.37
N PRO A 264 -11.82 -3.00 -5.94
CA PRO A 264 -13.00 -2.21 -5.61
C PRO A 264 -14.23 -2.70 -6.38
N VAL A 265 -14.07 -3.51 -7.42
CA VAL A 265 -15.12 -4.03 -8.30
C VAL A 265 -14.94 -5.54 -8.52
N PRO A 266 -16.00 -6.36 -8.44
CA PRO A 266 -15.93 -7.74 -8.87
C PRO A 266 -15.61 -7.85 -10.36
N SER A 267 -14.56 -8.58 -10.72
CA SER A 267 -14.13 -8.74 -12.12
C SER A 267 -13.70 -10.18 -12.41
N ILE A 268 -13.65 -10.52 -13.69
CA ILE A 268 -13.13 -11.80 -14.18
C ILE A 268 -12.23 -11.57 -15.39
N GLU A 269 -11.09 -12.26 -15.41
CA GLU A 269 -10.14 -12.27 -16.50
C GLU A 269 -9.89 -13.71 -16.98
N GLU A 270 -9.92 -13.93 -18.28
CA GLU A 270 -9.37 -15.13 -18.91
C GLU A 270 -7.86 -14.97 -19.12
N VAL A 271 -7.07 -15.26 -18.09
CA VAL A 271 -5.59 -15.23 -18.15
C VAL A 271 -5.09 -16.11 -19.29
N ILE A 272 -5.72 -17.27 -19.48
CA ILE A 272 -5.56 -18.11 -20.66
C ILE A 272 -6.95 -18.50 -21.14
N GLU A 273 -7.29 -18.07 -22.37
CA GLU A 273 -8.57 -18.31 -23.03
C GLU A 273 -9.04 -19.77 -22.86
N GLY A 274 -10.24 -19.93 -22.30
CA GLY A 274 -10.88 -21.22 -22.07
C GLY A 274 -10.22 -22.12 -21.03
N ARG A 275 -9.12 -21.69 -20.39
CA ARG A 275 -8.24 -22.56 -19.57
C ARG A 275 -7.96 -22.05 -18.17
N VAL A 276 -7.70 -20.77 -18.00
CA VAL A 276 -7.35 -20.18 -16.69
C VAL A 276 -8.15 -18.90 -16.49
N TYR A 277 -8.94 -18.87 -15.43
CA TYR A 277 -9.79 -17.75 -15.05
C TYR A 277 -9.29 -17.17 -13.72
N GLY A 278 -9.08 -15.86 -13.65
CA GLY A 278 -8.82 -15.12 -12.41
C GLY A 278 -10.01 -14.25 -12.06
N LEU A 279 -10.48 -14.30 -10.81
CA LEU A 279 -11.57 -13.47 -10.31
C LEU A 279 -11.11 -12.65 -9.11
N GLN A 280 -11.53 -11.39 -9.09
CA GLN A 280 -11.12 -10.40 -8.09
C GLN A 280 -12.36 -9.77 -7.46
N GLY A 281 -12.20 -9.12 -6.30
CA GLY A 281 -13.28 -8.34 -5.66
C GLY A 281 -14.31 -9.16 -4.87
N PHE A 282 -14.02 -10.44 -4.61
CA PHE A 282 -14.86 -11.33 -3.80
C PHE A 282 -14.37 -11.48 -2.35
N GLY A 283 -13.17 -11.02 -2.03
CA GLY A 283 -12.56 -11.11 -0.72
C GLY A 283 -11.22 -10.39 -0.67
N PHE A 284 -10.41 -10.73 0.33
CA PHE A 284 -9.04 -10.26 0.43
C PHE A 284 -8.14 -10.95 -0.61
N SER A 285 -8.33 -12.26 -0.85
CA SER A 285 -7.64 -13.02 -1.90
C SER A 285 -8.41 -13.03 -3.22
N ASP A 286 -7.66 -13.26 -4.30
CA ASP A 286 -8.21 -13.60 -5.60
C ASP A 286 -8.56 -15.09 -5.69
N LEU A 287 -9.42 -15.41 -6.66
CA LEU A 287 -9.82 -16.77 -6.94
C LEU A 287 -9.34 -17.16 -8.32
N TYR A 288 -8.65 -18.29 -8.44
CA TYR A 288 -8.32 -18.83 -9.76
C TYR A 288 -9.00 -20.18 -10.00
N PHE A 289 -9.45 -20.37 -11.23
CA PHE A 289 -10.00 -21.63 -11.69
C PHE A 289 -9.32 -22.08 -12.98
N VAL A 290 -8.90 -23.33 -13.00
CA VAL A 290 -8.19 -23.94 -14.12
C VAL A 290 -9.02 -25.08 -14.71
N VAL A 291 -9.28 -25.03 -16.01
CA VAL A 291 -9.90 -26.12 -16.75
C VAL A 291 -8.81 -27.14 -17.09
N SER A 292 -9.05 -28.38 -16.67
CA SER A 292 -8.17 -29.51 -16.95
C SER A 292 -7.97 -29.76 -18.45
N LYS A 293 -6.87 -30.41 -18.84
CA LYS A 293 -6.48 -30.61 -20.25
C LYS A 293 -7.53 -31.34 -21.08
N ASN A 294 -8.26 -32.28 -20.48
CA ASN A 294 -9.33 -33.01 -21.15
C ASN A 294 -10.69 -32.27 -21.11
N GLY A 295 -10.79 -31.11 -20.45
CA GLY A 295 -12.00 -30.30 -20.33
C GLY A 295 -13.09 -30.90 -19.43
N GLN A 296 -12.81 -31.91 -18.62
CA GLN A 296 -13.82 -32.64 -17.84
C GLN A 296 -13.91 -32.20 -16.37
N GLU A 297 -12.90 -31.48 -15.89
CA GLU A 297 -12.79 -31.05 -14.50
C GLU A 297 -12.33 -29.59 -14.40
N LEU A 298 -12.92 -28.85 -13.46
CA LEU A 298 -12.44 -27.55 -13.00
C LEU A 298 -11.61 -27.74 -11.71
N ILE A 299 -10.54 -26.97 -11.59
CA ILE A 299 -9.60 -27.00 -10.46
C ILE A 299 -9.54 -25.60 -9.85
N SER A 300 -9.90 -25.44 -8.58
CA SER A 300 -9.69 -24.19 -7.85
C SER A 300 -8.23 -24.09 -7.40
N ILE A 301 -7.66 -22.90 -7.49
CA ILE A 301 -6.45 -22.55 -6.74
C ILE A 301 -6.90 -21.66 -5.59
N ASP A 302 -6.60 -22.10 -4.37
CA ASP A 302 -7.15 -21.56 -3.12
C ASP A 302 -8.67 -21.70 -2.98
N ALA A 303 -9.17 -21.34 -1.79
CA ALA A 303 -10.57 -21.44 -1.40
C ALA A 303 -11.19 -20.08 -1.05
N GLY A 304 -10.46 -18.98 -1.26
CA GLY A 304 -10.93 -17.64 -0.97
C GLY A 304 -11.13 -17.35 0.52
N THR A 305 -11.55 -16.11 0.78
CA THR A 305 -11.51 -15.54 2.13
C THR A 305 -12.56 -16.07 3.09
N GLN A 306 -13.77 -16.34 2.57
CA GLN A 306 -14.94 -16.69 3.38
C GLN A 306 -15.84 -17.63 2.57
N PRO A 307 -16.66 -18.49 3.21
CA PRO A 307 -17.48 -19.47 2.49
C PRO A 307 -18.47 -18.83 1.50
N PHE A 308 -19.00 -17.66 1.82
CA PHE A 308 -19.89 -16.93 0.92
C PHE A 308 -19.14 -16.14 -0.16
N SER A 309 -17.89 -15.73 0.09
CA SER A 309 -17.02 -15.09 -0.90
C SER A 309 -16.67 -16.03 -2.05
N ILE A 310 -16.16 -17.23 -1.75
CA ILE A 310 -15.85 -18.24 -2.77
C ILE A 310 -17.09 -18.70 -3.52
N LYS A 311 -18.23 -18.82 -2.82
CA LYS A 311 -19.51 -19.12 -3.45
C LYS A 311 -19.89 -18.03 -4.45
N ALA A 312 -19.83 -16.76 -4.05
CA ALA A 312 -20.17 -15.64 -4.93
C ALA A 312 -19.25 -15.58 -6.15
N GLY A 313 -17.94 -15.78 -5.97
CA GLY A 313 -16.98 -15.85 -7.07
C GLY A 313 -17.25 -17.03 -8.01
N TYR A 314 -17.51 -18.22 -7.48
CA TYR A 314 -17.83 -19.40 -8.29
C TYR A 314 -19.15 -19.24 -9.06
N GLU A 315 -20.20 -18.69 -8.43
CA GLU A 315 -21.46 -18.37 -9.10
C GLU A 315 -21.28 -17.29 -10.17
N PHE A 316 -20.43 -16.28 -9.92
CA PHE A 316 -20.08 -15.26 -10.90
C PHE A 316 -19.34 -15.85 -12.10
N LEU A 317 -18.38 -16.75 -11.87
CA LEU A 317 -17.70 -17.51 -12.94
C LEU A 317 -18.70 -18.27 -13.80
N LEU A 318 -19.57 -19.07 -13.19
CA LEU A 318 -20.55 -19.90 -13.93
C LEU A 318 -21.60 -19.05 -14.67
N LYS A 319 -21.93 -17.86 -14.16
CA LYS A 319 -22.80 -16.93 -14.88
C LYS A 319 -22.17 -16.45 -16.19
N HIS A 320 -20.87 -16.17 -16.19
CA HIS A 320 -20.14 -15.72 -17.39
C HIS A 320 -19.76 -16.89 -18.31
N TYR A 321 -19.47 -18.05 -17.73
CA TYR A 321 -19.01 -19.25 -18.43
C TYR A 321 -19.87 -20.47 -18.03
N PRO A 322 -21.12 -20.57 -18.52
CA PRO A 322 -22.08 -21.58 -18.07
C PRO A 322 -21.74 -23.02 -18.47
N ASN A 323 -20.79 -23.20 -19.39
CA ASN A 323 -20.40 -24.51 -19.93
C ASN A 323 -19.14 -25.09 -19.27
N LEU A 324 -18.68 -24.52 -18.16
CA LEU A 324 -17.49 -25.03 -17.46
C LEU A 324 -17.75 -26.43 -16.86
N PRO A 325 -16.72 -27.29 -16.80
CA PRO A 325 -16.83 -28.58 -16.14
C PRO A 325 -17.04 -28.44 -14.62
N PRO A 326 -17.51 -29.49 -13.94
CA PRO A 326 -17.68 -29.46 -12.49
C PRO A 326 -16.35 -29.28 -11.75
N LEU A 327 -16.38 -28.53 -10.65
CA LEU A 327 -15.26 -28.37 -9.72
C LEU A 327 -14.94 -29.70 -9.02
N ARG A 328 -13.78 -30.30 -9.29
CA ARG A 328 -13.41 -31.61 -8.68
C ARG A 328 -12.27 -31.52 -7.70
N ASN A 329 -11.42 -30.51 -7.84
CA ASN A 329 -10.20 -30.41 -7.05
C ASN A 329 -9.97 -28.95 -6.65
N ALA A 330 -9.35 -28.75 -5.50
CA ALA A 330 -8.82 -27.47 -5.09
C ALA A 330 -7.40 -27.66 -4.56
N ILE A 331 -6.46 -26.83 -5.00
CA ILE A 331 -5.06 -26.86 -4.57
C ILE A 331 -4.82 -25.55 -3.81
N ILE A 332 -4.52 -25.68 -2.51
CA ILE A 332 -4.29 -24.55 -1.62
C ILE A 332 -2.81 -24.19 -1.67
N THR A 333 -2.50 -22.93 -1.98
CA THR A 333 -1.14 -22.40 -2.04
C THR A 333 -0.52 -22.35 -0.65
N HIS A 334 -1.25 -21.91 0.37
CA HIS A 334 -0.81 -21.85 1.77
C HIS A 334 -2.02 -21.67 2.71
N ALA A 335 -1.85 -21.90 4.01
CA ALA A 335 -2.95 -21.95 4.97
C ALA A 335 -3.26 -20.63 5.68
N HIS A 336 -3.00 -19.49 5.04
CA HIS A 336 -3.41 -18.20 5.58
C HIS A 336 -4.93 -18.01 5.40
N TRP A 337 -5.56 -17.27 6.33
CA TRP A 337 -7.01 -17.27 6.53
C TRP A 337 -7.82 -16.91 5.30
N ASP A 338 -7.28 -16.03 4.47
CA ASP A 338 -7.93 -15.55 3.27
C ASP A 338 -7.78 -16.50 2.09
N HIS A 339 -6.92 -17.52 2.16
CA HIS A 339 -6.78 -18.57 1.14
C HIS A 339 -7.53 -19.85 1.49
N ILE A 340 -7.80 -20.08 2.78
CA ILE A 340 -8.49 -21.29 3.27
C ILE A 340 -9.89 -21.03 3.81
N GLY A 341 -10.24 -19.78 4.15
CA GLY A 341 -11.46 -19.47 4.90
C GLY A 341 -12.75 -19.90 4.19
N GLY A 342 -12.75 -19.99 2.86
CA GLY A 342 -13.89 -20.48 2.10
C GLY A 342 -13.97 -22.01 1.90
N HIS A 343 -13.01 -22.80 2.36
CA HIS A 343 -12.93 -24.25 2.04
C HIS A 343 -14.18 -25.05 2.44
N THR A 344 -14.91 -24.62 3.47
CA THR A 344 -16.14 -25.29 3.94
C THR A 344 -17.25 -25.25 2.89
N TYR A 345 -17.26 -24.24 2.00
CA TYR A 345 -18.20 -24.18 0.89
C TYR A 345 -18.09 -25.40 -0.03
N PHE A 346 -16.87 -25.87 -0.30
CA PHE A 346 -16.66 -27.04 -1.15
C PHE A 346 -17.34 -28.31 -0.63
N LYS A 347 -17.53 -28.42 0.69
CA LYS A 347 -18.25 -29.54 1.33
C LYS A 347 -19.78 -29.44 1.16
N THR A 348 -20.30 -28.30 0.73
CA THR A 348 -21.72 -28.07 0.48
C THR A 348 -22.16 -28.39 -0.95
N LEU A 349 -21.19 -28.61 -1.84
CA LEU A 349 -21.46 -29.03 -3.22
C LEU A 349 -22.03 -30.46 -3.23
N ASP A 350 -22.83 -30.78 -4.25
CA ASP A 350 -23.47 -32.09 -4.42
C ASP A 350 -22.49 -33.21 -4.82
N HIS A 351 -21.21 -32.86 -4.99
CA HIS A 351 -20.11 -33.74 -5.30
C HIS A 351 -18.91 -33.46 -4.40
N LYS A 352 -18.04 -34.47 -4.24
CA LYS A 352 -16.79 -34.31 -3.49
C LYS A 352 -15.79 -33.47 -4.30
N VAL A 353 -15.23 -32.46 -3.65
CA VAL A 353 -14.01 -31.75 -4.07
C VAL A 353 -12.84 -32.29 -3.25
N THR A 354 -11.73 -32.66 -3.90
CA THR A 354 -10.51 -33.09 -3.21
C THR A 354 -9.61 -31.88 -2.93
N LEU A 355 -9.24 -31.67 -1.66
CA LEU A 355 -8.37 -30.59 -1.21
C LEU A 355 -6.92 -31.05 -1.12
N TYR A 356 -6.03 -30.44 -1.89
CA TYR A 356 -4.58 -30.59 -1.80
C TYR A 356 -4.00 -29.41 -1.03
N GLY A 357 -3.08 -29.66 -0.12
CA GLY A 357 -2.47 -28.60 0.68
C GLY A 357 -1.18 -29.05 1.36
N ARG A 358 -0.43 -28.08 1.88
CA ARG A 358 0.87 -28.34 2.51
C ARG A 358 0.72 -29.14 3.80
N GLY A 359 1.68 -30.01 4.10
CA GLY A 359 1.67 -30.83 5.33
C GLY A 359 1.96 -30.08 6.65
N ASN A 360 2.69 -28.95 6.61
CA ASN A 360 3.11 -28.18 7.80
C ASN A 360 2.24 -26.94 8.10
N PHE A 361 0.99 -26.91 7.62
CA PHE A 361 0.06 -25.77 7.73
C PHE A 361 -0.30 -25.30 9.16
N HIS A 362 -0.07 -26.13 10.17
CA HIS A 362 -0.55 -25.88 11.53
C HIS A 362 0.01 -24.60 12.14
N GLY A 363 1.29 -24.27 11.89
CA GLY A 363 1.92 -23.04 12.41
C GLY A 363 1.22 -21.77 11.91
N THR A 364 0.94 -21.72 10.61
CA THR A 364 0.16 -20.66 9.97
C THR A 364 -1.25 -20.55 10.55
N VAL A 365 -1.96 -21.67 10.68
CA VAL A 365 -3.31 -21.70 11.29
C VAL A 365 -3.30 -21.22 12.74
N ASP A 366 -2.34 -21.67 13.55
CA ASP A 366 -2.22 -21.29 14.96
C ASP A 366 -1.96 -19.78 15.13
N ARG A 367 -1.19 -19.16 14.21
CA ARG A 367 -0.97 -17.71 14.21
C ARG A 367 -2.24 -16.92 13.90
N VAL A 368 -3.01 -17.36 12.92
CA VAL A 368 -4.29 -16.73 12.53
C VAL A 368 -5.30 -16.75 13.67
N LEU A 369 -5.33 -17.82 14.48
CA LEU A 369 -6.31 -18.03 15.56
C LEU A 369 -5.99 -17.27 16.87
N LYS A 370 -4.97 -16.40 16.89
CA LYS A 370 -4.67 -15.55 18.06
C LYS A 370 -5.78 -14.54 18.32
N ASN A 371 -6.03 -14.21 19.60
CA ASN A 371 -7.19 -13.45 20.11
C ASN A 371 -7.30 -11.96 19.67
N HIS A 372 -6.40 -11.43 18.83
CA HIS A 372 -6.48 -10.05 18.37
C HIS A 372 -7.00 -10.00 16.94
N ARG A 373 -8.06 -9.22 16.70
CA ARG A 373 -8.64 -9.07 15.36
C ARG A 373 -9.06 -7.64 15.08
N TYR A 374 -8.82 -7.23 13.85
CA TYR A 374 -9.39 -6.03 13.24
C TYR A 374 -10.70 -6.43 12.56
N ASP A 375 -11.80 -5.90 13.07
CA ASP A 375 -13.15 -6.27 12.62
C ASP A 375 -13.38 -5.89 11.15
N GLN A 376 -12.77 -4.81 10.67
CA GLN A 376 -12.87 -4.39 9.26
C GLN A 376 -11.85 -5.06 8.35
N PHE A 377 -10.78 -5.62 8.91
CA PHE A 377 -9.83 -6.40 8.13
C PHE A 377 -10.43 -7.75 7.73
N ARG A 378 -10.92 -8.52 8.72
CA ARG A 378 -11.45 -9.88 8.49
C ARG A 378 -12.95 -9.98 8.27
N SER A 379 -13.72 -8.90 8.52
CA SER A 379 -15.18 -8.86 8.70
C SER A 379 -15.64 -9.18 10.12
N ILE A 380 -16.70 -8.48 10.58
CA ILE A 380 -17.44 -8.81 11.82
C ILE A 380 -18.10 -10.19 11.76
N HIS A 381 -18.24 -10.76 10.56
CA HIS A 381 -18.81 -12.08 10.34
C HIS A 381 -17.76 -13.19 10.31
N PHE A 382 -16.47 -12.86 10.41
CA PHE A 382 -15.40 -13.84 10.45
C PHE A 382 -15.60 -14.87 11.57
N LYS A 383 -15.44 -16.15 11.23
CA LYS A 383 -15.53 -17.26 12.20
C LYS A 383 -14.22 -18.01 12.23
N GLU A 384 -13.66 -18.20 13.42
CA GLU A 384 -12.44 -18.99 13.65
C GLU A 384 -12.54 -20.41 13.09
N ASP A 385 -13.74 -21.00 13.15
CA ASP A 385 -14.04 -22.33 12.60
C ASP A 385 -13.75 -22.46 11.11
N TRP A 386 -13.77 -21.37 10.35
CA TRP A 386 -13.39 -21.38 8.94
C TRP A 386 -11.91 -21.72 8.73
N VAL A 387 -11.07 -21.38 9.70
CA VAL A 387 -9.63 -21.63 9.66
C VAL A 387 -9.28 -22.87 10.48
N SER A 388 -9.80 -23.00 11.70
CA SER A 388 -9.44 -24.08 12.62
C SER A 388 -9.81 -25.48 12.09
N GLN A 389 -10.84 -25.56 11.24
CA GLN A 389 -11.30 -26.80 10.61
C GLN A 389 -10.61 -27.12 9.28
N TYR A 390 -9.64 -26.31 8.83
CA TYR A 390 -8.89 -26.56 7.61
C TYR A 390 -8.04 -27.82 7.70
N ARG A 391 -8.32 -28.81 6.85
CA ARG A 391 -7.55 -30.05 6.74
C ARG A 391 -7.49 -30.44 5.26
N PRO A 392 -6.31 -30.56 4.64
CA PRO A 392 -6.18 -31.10 3.29
C PRO A 392 -6.58 -32.59 3.27
N ASP A 393 -7.23 -33.03 2.19
CA ASP A 393 -7.45 -34.45 1.91
C ASP A 393 -6.15 -35.14 1.47
N SER A 394 -5.28 -34.39 0.79
CA SER A 394 -3.98 -34.84 0.30
C SER A 394 -2.88 -33.89 0.76
N LEU A 395 -1.94 -34.42 1.54
CA LEU A 395 -0.85 -33.65 2.13
C LEU A 395 0.36 -33.64 1.19
N ILE A 396 0.86 -32.45 0.88
CA ILE A 396 2.07 -32.24 0.08
C ILE A 396 3.25 -31.94 1.01
N THR A 397 4.13 -32.93 1.20
CA THR A 397 5.32 -32.82 2.06
C THR A 397 6.62 -32.64 1.26
N ALA A 398 6.67 -33.15 0.03
CA ALA A 398 7.79 -33.02 -0.90
C ALA A 398 7.29 -32.59 -2.29
N LYS A 399 8.21 -32.17 -3.17
CA LYS A 399 7.90 -31.88 -4.58
C LYS A 399 7.17 -33.07 -5.19
N THR A 400 5.95 -32.83 -5.67
CA THR A 400 5.03 -33.88 -6.12
C THR A 400 4.45 -33.50 -7.46
N THR A 401 4.39 -34.45 -8.40
CA THR A 401 3.65 -34.28 -9.65
C THR A 401 2.36 -35.09 -9.57
N ILE A 402 1.22 -34.42 -9.76
CA ILE A 402 -0.10 -35.04 -9.81
C ILE A 402 -0.69 -34.89 -11.22
N THR A 403 -1.66 -35.75 -11.54
CA THR A 403 -2.39 -35.70 -12.81
C THR A 403 -3.88 -35.53 -12.53
N LEU A 404 -4.45 -34.40 -12.94
CA LEU A 404 -5.88 -34.08 -12.79
C LEU A 404 -6.48 -33.76 -14.16
N GLY A 405 -7.50 -34.52 -14.61
CA GLY A 405 -8.10 -34.37 -15.95
C GLY A 405 -7.07 -34.28 -17.10
N GLN A 406 -6.05 -35.15 -17.08
CA GLN A 406 -4.89 -35.16 -18.01
C GLN A 406 -3.95 -33.95 -17.93
N SER A 407 -4.18 -32.96 -17.05
CA SER A 407 -3.19 -31.93 -16.73
C SER A 407 -2.12 -32.51 -15.81
N SER A 408 -0.85 -32.39 -16.19
CA SER A 408 0.28 -32.66 -15.29
C SER A 408 0.60 -31.40 -14.49
N ILE A 409 0.57 -31.50 -13.16
CA ILE A 409 0.72 -30.37 -12.25
C ILE A 409 1.85 -30.71 -11.29
N THR A 410 2.89 -29.87 -11.26
CA THR A 410 3.98 -30.01 -10.31
C THR A 410 3.76 -29.06 -9.14
N ILE A 411 3.60 -29.61 -7.95
CA ILE A 411 3.40 -28.87 -6.70
C ILE A 411 4.71 -28.89 -5.92
N ILE A 412 5.25 -27.73 -5.60
CA ILE A 412 6.58 -27.55 -5.04
C ILE A 412 6.45 -26.88 -3.68
N PRO A 413 6.68 -27.63 -2.60
CA PRO A 413 6.99 -27.08 -1.28
C PRO A 413 8.04 -25.99 -1.30
N VAL A 414 7.70 -24.84 -0.74
CA VAL A 414 8.65 -23.76 -0.45
C VAL A 414 8.37 -23.20 0.95
N THR A 415 9.35 -22.52 1.52
CA THR A 415 9.12 -21.57 2.61
C THR A 415 8.90 -20.23 1.93
N GLY A 416 7.65 -19.77 1.91
CA GLY A 416 7.26 -18.56 1.19
C GLY A 416 7.82 -17.31 1.84
N GLY A 417 7.77 -16.17 1.15
CA GLY A 417 8.04 -14.87 1.75
C GLY A 417 7.09 -14.56 2.90
N GLU A 418 5.80 -14.87 2.80
CA GLU A 418 4.84 -14.64 3.90
C GLU A 418 4.84 -15.77 4.94
N THR A 419 4.59 -17.01 4.51
CA THR A 419 4.29 -18.16 5.38
C THR A 419 5.19 -19.37 5.13
N GLU A 420 5.43 -20.17 6.18
CA GLU A 420 6.29 -21.36 6.15
C GLU A 420 5.69 -22.57 5.42
N ASP A 421 4.40 -22.52 5.10
CA ASP A 421 3.64 -23.63 4.53
C ASP A 421 3.26 -23.42 3.06
N ALA A 422 3.96 -22.52 2.37
CA ALA A 422 3.66 -22.17 0.99
C ALA A 422 3.99 -23.27 -0.05
N LEU A 423 3.26 -23.22 -1.17
CA LEU A 423 3.38 -24.09 -2.32
C LEU A 423 3.43 -23.25 -3.60
N LEU A 424 4.38 -23.55 -4.49
CA LEU A 424 4.29 -23.16 -5.89
C LEU A 424 3.54 -24.25 -6.67
N ILE A 425 2.58 -23.86 -7.50
CA ILE A 425 1.76 -24.78 -8.30
C ILE A 425 2.03 -24.52 -9.77
N HIS A 426 2.76 -25.43 -10.42
CA HIS A 426 3.24 -25.27 -11.79
C HIS A 426 2.45 -26.16 -12.77
N PHE A 427 1.74 -25.51 -13.69
CA PHE A 427 1.11 -26.11 -14.86
C PHE A 427 2.03 -25.91 -16.08
N SER A 428 2.97 -26.83 -16.29
CA SER A 428 4.00 -26.69 -17.32
C SER A 428 3.44 -26.55 -18.74
N ASP A 429 2.38 -27.31 -19.06
CA ASP A 429 1.72 -27.27 -20.38
C ASP A 429 1.06 -25.91 -20.66
N LEU A 430 0.72 -25.15 -19.61
CA LEU A 430 0.15 -23.81 -19.70
C LEU A 430 1.22 -22.71 -19.55
N GLY A 431 2.42 -23.07 -19.10
CA GLY A 431 3.45 -22.11 -18.69
C GLY A 431 3.00 -21.23 -17.51
N VAL A 432 2.17 -21.74 -16.60
CA VAL A 432 1.62 -20.97 -15.47
C VAL A 432 2.19 -21.47 -14.15
N ILE A 433 2.61 -20.54 -13.29
CA ILE A 433 2.89 -20.81 -11.88
C ILE A 433 1.94 -19.97 -11.03
N PHE A 434 1.22 -20.63 -10.13
CA PHE A 434 0.54 -19.96 -9.03
C PHE A 434 1.52 -19.88 -7.85
N MET A 435 1.78 -18.65 -7.41
CA MET A 435 2.76 -18.31 -6.39
C MET A 435 2.14 -18.13 -5.00
N GLY A 436 0.81 -18.02 -4.90
CA GLY A 436 0.14 -17.57 -3.69
C GLY A 436 0.77 -16.27 -3.20
N ASP A 437 1.08 -16.23 -1.91
CA ASP A 437 1.61 -15.06 -1.21
C ASP A 437 3.10 -15.17 -0.90
N THR A 438 3.80 -16.01 -1.66
CA THR A 438 5.24 -16.21 -1.48
C THR A 438 6.09 -14.96 -1.72
N LEU A 439 5.53 -13.90 -2.33
CA LEU A 439 6.16 -12.59 -2.52
C LEU A 439 5.28 -11.44 -2.04
N MET A 440 4.47 -11.68 -1.00
CA MET A 440 3.69 -10.63 -0.38
C MET A 440 4.57 -9.40 -0.07
N PRO A 441 4.24 -8.21 -0.59
CA PRO A 441 5.06 -7.03 -0.37
C PRO A 441 5.11 -6.64 1.12
N PHE A 442 4.10 -7.06 1.87
CA PHE A 442 3.98 -6.88 3.31
C PHE A 442 4.21 -8.26 3.90
N TYR A 443 5.43 -8.51 4.34
CA TYR A 443 5.86 -9.81 4.85
C TYR A 443 5.09 -10.15 6.15
N GLY A 444 3.89 -10.71 5.99
CA GLY A 444 2.92 -11.05 7.02
C GLY A 444 1.93 -9.94 7.37
N GLU A 445 0.79 -10.34 7.97
CA GLU A 445 -0.10 -9.41 8.67
C GLU A 445 0.73 -8.62 9.72
N PRO A 446 0.62 -7.28 9.85
CA PRO A 446 1.53 -6.45 10.66
C PRO A 446 1.62 -6.78 12.16
N TRP A 447 0.74 -7.66 12.64
CA TRP A 447 0.60 -8.08 14.04
C TRP A 447 0.95 -9.54 14.24
N VAL A 448 1.31 -10.23 13.15
CA VAL A 448 1.68 -11.62 13.10
C VAL A 448 3.17 -11.69 12.78
N GLU A 449 3.89 -12.49 13.56
CA GLU A 449 5.31 -12.74 13.34
C GLU A 449 5.45 -13.75 12.20
N GLU A 450 5.60 -13.19 11.02
CA GLU A 450 5.66 -13.81 9.69
C GLU A 450 6.71 -13.07 8.86
N GLY A 451 7.05 -13.63 7.70
CA GLY A 451 8.05 -13.02 6.83
C GLY A 451 9.38 -13.77 6.79
N HIS A 452 9.57 -14.64 5.81
CA HIS A 452 10.84 -15.36 5.63
C HIS A 452 11.72 -14.66 4.58
N ILE A 453 12.49 -13.67 5.04
CA ILE A 453 13.24 -12.75 4.17
C ILE A 453 14.28 -13.46 3.31
N ASP A 454 15.07 -14.37 3.89
CA ASP A 454 16.14 -15.03 3.15
C ASP A 454 15.57 -16.11 2.20
N GLU A 455 14.51 -16.81 2.63
CA GLU A 455 13.82 -17.83 1.83
C GLU A 455 13.02 -17.24 0.67
N ALA A 456 12.53 -16.00 0.77
CA ALA A 456 11.88 -15.30 -0.34
C ALA A 456 12.79 -15.22 -1.58
N LEU A 457 14.11 -15.07 -1.40
CA LEU A 457 15.08 -15.12 -2.51
C LEU A 457 15.11 -16.49 -3.18
N GLU A 458 15.08 -17.57 -2.39
CA GLU A 458 15.07 -18.93 -2.90
C GLU A 458 13.80 -19.23 -3.68
N VAL A 459 12.65 -18.68 -3.25
CA VAL A 459 11.39 -18.80 -3.98
C VAL A 459 11.44 -18.08 -5.32
N MET A 460 11.94 -16.84 -5.36
CA MET A 460 12.10 -16.11 -6.62
C MET A 460 12.99 -16.87 -7.60
N ASP A 461 14.12 -17.42 -7.12
CA ASP A 461 15.02 -18.22 -7.94
C ASP A 461 14.35 -19.50 -8.45
N THR A 462 13.61 -20.20 -7.57
CA THR A 462 12.84 -21.40 -7.95
C THR A 462 11.78 -21.10 -9.01
N ALA A 463 11.04 -20.00 -8.87
CA ALA A 463 10.03 -19.59 -9.85
C ALA A 463 10.65 -19.23 -11.20
N LEU A 464 11.78 -18.52 -11.21
CA LEU A 464 12.52 -18.16 -12.42
C LEU A 464 13.09 -19.38 -13.13
N ASP A 465 13.61 -20.37 -12.39
CA ASP A 465 14.18 -21.61 -12.94
C ASP A 465 13.14 -22.50 -13.64
N LEU A 466 11.86 -22.37 -13.26
CA LEU A 466 10.76 -23.07 -13.90
C LEU A 466 10.35 -22.44 -15.25
N GLY A 467 10.82 -21.24 -15.56
CA GLY A 467 10.59 -20.55 -16.83
C GLY A 467 9.12 -20.27 -17.19
N PRO A 468 8.27 -19.75 -16.28
CA PRO A 468 6.84 -19.55 -16.53
C PRO A 468 6.55 -18.43 -17.52
N LYS A 469 5.54 -18.61 -18.37
CA LYS A 469 4.96 -17.53 -19.17
C LYS A 469 4.11 -16.58 -18.31
N TYR A 470 3.39 -17.13 -17.33
CA TYR A 470 2.50 -16.38 -16.44
C TYR A 470 2.84 -16.66 -14.97
N LEU A 471 2.95 -15.60 -14.18
CA LEU A 471 3.14 -15.61 -12.74
C LEU A 471 1.88 -15.07 -12.08
N LEU A 472 1.13 -15.93 -11.38
CA LEU A 472 -0.14 -15.55 -10.76
C LEU A 472 -0.01 -15.61 -9.24
N HIS A 473 -0.22 -14.49 -8.56
CA HIS A 473 -0.13 -14.39 -7.10
C HIS A 473 -1.52 -14.47 -6.46
N GLY A 474 -1.57 -14.62 -5.14
CA GLY A 474 -2.80 -14.67 -4.36
C GLY A 474 -3.66 -13.39 -4.44
N HIS A 475 -3.07 -12.30 -4.90
CA HIS A 475 -3.72 -10.99 -5.06
C HIS A 475 -3.26 -10.28 -6.34
N ILE A 476 -4.20 -9.65 -7.05
CA ILE A 476 -3.97 -9.01 -8.35
C ILE A 476 -2.98 -7.84 -8.23
N GLY A 477 -2.99 -7.12 -7.11
CA GLY A 477 -2.02 -6.06 -6.85
C GLY A 477 -0.60 -6.59 -6.90
N ILE A 478 -0.35 -7.78 -6.36
CA ILE A 478 0.97 -8.41 -6.35
C ILE A 478 1.34 -8.93 -7.74
N THR A 479 0.37 -9.53 -8.44
CA THR A 479 0.54 -9.92 -9.85
C THR A 479 0.96 -8.73 -10.70
N MET A 480 0.38 -7.54 -10.50
CA MET A 480 0.81 -6.33 -11.22
C MET A 480 2.20 -5.81 -10.81
N LEU A 481 2.65 -6.03 -9.57
CA LEU A 481 4.00 -5.65 -9.15
C LEU A 481 5.09 -6.57 -9.76
N TYR A 482 4.77 -7.84 -9.99
CA TYR A 482 5.72 -8.88 -10.42
C TYR A 482 5.17 -9.68 -11.62
N GLU A 483 4.64 -8.99 -12.62
CA GLU A 483 3.81 -9.54 -13.71
C GLU A 483 4.51 -10.64 -14.52
N ASN A 484 5.81 -10.48 -14.77
CA ASN A 484 6.55 -11.35 -15.66
C ASN A 484 7.96 -11.66 -15.13
N GLN A 485 8.60 -12.66 -15.75
CA GLN A 485 9.94 -13.11 -15.38
C GLN A 485 11.00 -11.99 -15.39
N LYS A 486 10.85 -10.98 -16.27
CA LYS A 486 11.81 -9.87 -16.34
C LYS A 486 11.68 -9.02 -15.08
N GLN A 487 10.48 -8.57 -14.73
CA GLN A 487 10.24 -7.80 -13.51
C GLN A 487 10.60 -8.61 -12.26
N LEU A 488 10.21 -9.87 -12.17
CA LEU A 488 10.57 -10.73 -11.04
C LEU A 488 12.10 -10.84 -10.86
N ARG A 489 12.86 -11.01 -11.95
CA ARG A 489 14.33 -11.08 -11.90
C ARG A 489 14.96 -9.77 -11.43
N LEU A 490 14.48 -8.65 -11.97
CA LEU A 490 14.95 -7.32 -11.58
C LEU A 490 14.62 -7.01 -10.12
N TYR A 491 13.41 -7.34 -9.68
CA TYR A 491 13.00 -7.22 -8.29
C TYR A 491 13.84 -8.12 -7.37
N ARG A 492 14.09 -9.39 -7.73
CA ARG A 492 14.97 -10.29 -6.97
C ARG A 492 16.35 -9.68 -6.74
N ASP A 493 16.94 -9.07 -7.78
CA ASP A 493 18.24 -8.42 -7.69
C ASP A 493 18.21 -7.19 -6.76
N ALA A 494 17.17 -6.35 -6.87
CA ALA A 494 16.94 -5.20 -6.01
C ALA A 494 16.68 -5.61 -4.54
N TYR A 495 15.89 -6.66 -4.32
CA TYR A 495 15.57 -7.24 -3.02
C TYR A 495 16.83 -7.73 -2.32
N ARG A 496 17.65 -8.53 -2.99
CA ARG A 496 18.93 -9.03 -2.47
C ARG A 496 19.86 -7.90 -2.03
N TRP A 497 19.90 -6.82 -2.83
CA TRP A 497 20.66 -5.63 -2.47
C TRP A 497 20.10 -4.95 -1.23
N LEU A 498 18.77 -4.76 -1.15
CA LEU A 498 18.11 -4.15 0.00
C LEU A 498 18.36 -4.95 1.28
N VAL A 499 18.21 -6.28 1.24
CA VAL A 499 18.51 -7.17 2.38
C VAL A 499 19.95 -6.96 2.86
N SER A 500 20.91 -6.97 1.93
CA SER A 500 22.33 -6.80 2.26
C SER A 500 22.64 -5.41 2.84
N ALA A 501 22.07 -4.36 2.25
CA ALA A 501 22.22 -2.99 2.71
C ALA A 501 21.63 -2.79 4.10
N THR A 502 20.41 -3.25 4.33
CA THR A 502 19.73 -3.17 5.62
C THR A 502 20.50 -3.92 6.71
N LYS A 503 20.90 -5.18 6.47
CA LYS A 503 21.71 -5.96 7.41
C LYS A 503 23.01 -5.22 7.78
N LYS A 504 23.67 -4.58 6.79
CA LYS A 504 24.87 -3.75 7.04
C LYS A 504 24.56 -2.55 7.94
N HIS A 505 23.47 -1.85 7.72
CA HIS A 505 23.09 -0.69 8.52
C HIS A 505 22.71 -1.05 9.97
N ILE A 506 21.95 -2.13 10.16
CA ILE A 506 21.61 -2.62 11.49
C ILE A 506 22.87 -3.00 12.27
N ASN A 507 23.83 -3.70 11.62
CA ASN A 507 25.12 -4.02 12.25
C ASN A 507 25.94 -2.78 12.64
N ASN A 508 25.65 -1.62 12.06
CA ASN A 508 26.26 -0.33 12.40
C ASN A 508 25.42 0.49 13.41
N GLY A 509 24.40 -0.12 14.02
CA GLY A 509 23.56 0.50 15.06
C GLY A 509 22.42 1.36 14.56
N TYR A 510 22.10 1.36 13.25
CA TYR A 510 20.93 2.10 12.76
C TYR A 510 19.64 1.36 13.11
N SER A 511 18.63 2.09 13.61
CA SER A 511 17.29 1.53 13.78
C SER A 511 16.58 1.37 12.42
N ALA A 512 15.52 0.55 12.36
CA ALA A 512 14.71 0.43 11.15
C ALA A 512 14.20 1.80 10.65
N LYS A 513 13.82 2.67 11.59
CA LYS A 513 13.33 4.03 11.31
C LYS A 513 14.41 4.89 10.66
N ASP A 514 15.64 4.82 11.17
CA ASP A 514 16.76 5.54 10.55
C ASP A 514 17.02 5.03 9.12
N ILE A 515 16.99 3.72 8.92
CA ILE A 515 17.26 3.10 7.61
C ILE A 515 16.21 3.49 6.58
N ILE A 516 14.92 3.51 6.95
CA ILE A 516 13.85 4.00 6.06
C ILE A 516 14.12 5.45 5.64
N ARG A 517 14.61 6.29 6.55
CA ARG A 517 14.96 7.69 6.26
C ARG A 517 16.17 7.85 5.34
N LEU A 518 17.04 6.84 5.24
CA LEU A 518 18.14 6.84 4.28
C LEU A 518 17.66 6.71 2.82
N ASN A 519 16.39 6.37 2.60
CA ASN A 519 15.78 6.22 1.27
C ASN A 519 16.64 5.31 0.36
N LEU A 520 16.88 4.08 0.83
CA LEU A 520 17.76 3.13 0.13
C LEU A 520 17.21 2.80 -1.27
N ILE A 521 18.03 3.06 -2.29
CA ILE A 521 17.73 2.77 -3.70
C ILE A 521 18.89 1.98 -4.32
N PRO A 522 18.63 0.79 -4.92
CA PRO A 522 19.67 -0.06 -5.46
C PRO A 522 20.37 0.58 -6.66
N PRO A 523 21.70 0.40 -6.80
CA PRO A 523 22.43 0.82 -7.99
C PRO A 523 21.83 0.22 -9.26
N GLY A 524 21.64 1.06 -10.29
CA GLY A 524 21.11 0.63 -11.58
C GLY A 524 19.59 0.68 -11.70
N LEU A 525 18.85 0.96 -10.62
CA LEU A 525 17.38 1.06 -10.65
C LEU A 525 16.90 2.06 -11.69
N GLN A 526 17.65 3.14 -11.96
CA GLN A 526 17.31 4.14 -12.98
C GLN A 526 17.11 3.57 -14.39
N ASN A 527 17.68 2.39 -14.69
CA ASN A 527 17.53 1.72 -15.97
C ASN A 527 16.30 0.80 -16.02
N HIS A 528 15.55 0.69 -14.92
CA HIS A 528 14.47 -0.26 -14.71
C HIS A 528 13.23 0.40 -14.08
N PRO A 529 12.63 1.44 -14.72
CA PRO A 529 11.43 2.09 -14.21
C PRO A 529 10.25 1.14 -14.00
N GLU A 530 10.20 0.02 -14.73
CA GLU A 530 9.16 -1.01 -14.63
C GLU A 530 9.08 -1.72 -13.27
N ILE A 531 10.07 -1.55 -12.38
CA ILE A 531 10.04 -2.10 -11.03
C ILE A 531 10.06 -1.02 -9.93
N PHE A 532 9.89 0.27 -10.24
CA PHE A 532 9.88 1.32 -9.21
C PHE A 532 8.81 1.06 -8.14
N ILE A 533 7.59 0.75 -8.57
CA ILE A 533 6.48 0.48 -7.65
C ILE A 533 6.69 -0.87 -6.95
N GLY A 534 7.06 -1.91 -7.69
CA GLY A 534 7.35 -3.25 -7.13
C GLY A 534 8.47 -3.24 -6.10
N TYR A 535 9.45 -2.34 -6.22
CA TYR A 535 10.50 -2.14 -5.23
C TYR A 535 10.04 -1.30 -4.03
N LEU A 536 9.32 -0.19 -4.26
CA LEU A 536 8.89 0.70 -3.18
C LEU A 536 7.89 0.03 -2.24
N SER A 537 6.90 -0.67 -2.80
CA SER A 537 5.80 -1.31 -2.07
C SER A 537 6.27 -2.12 -0.85
N PRO A 538 7.26 -3.05 -0.99
CA PRO A 538 7.75 -3.83 0.14
C PRO A 538 8.91 -3.21 0.92
N ARG A 539 9.56 -2.15 0.40
CA ARG A 539 10.88 -1.70 0.89
C ARG A 539 10.90 -1.47 2.41
N ASP A 540 9.96 -0.68 2.91
CA ASP A 540 9.94 -0.26 4.31
C ASP A 540 9.56 -1.44 5.24
N HIS A 541 8.73 -2.37 4.75
CA HIS A 541 8.35 -3.59 5.46
C HIS A 541 9.52 -4.57 5.55
N ILE A 542 10.25 -4.78 4.45
CA ILE A 542 11.48 -5.59 4.43
C ILE A 542 12.50 -5.01 5.42
N ILE A 543 12.72 -3.69 5.40
CA ILE A 543 13.64 -3.05 6.35
C ILE A 543 13.24 -3.34 7.80
N SER A 544 11.94 -3.18 8.09
CA SER A 544 11.40 -3.37 9.43
C SER A 544 11.51 -4.83 9.91
N ARG A 545 11.16 -5.80 9.06
CA ARG A 545 11.25 -7.23 9.38
C ARG A 545 12.68 -7.72 9.57
N ILE A 546 13.63 -7.25 8.76
CA ILE A 546 15.05 -7.58 8.96
C ILE A 546 15.53 -7.05 10.31
N ALA A 547 15.18 -5.81 10.65
CA ALA A 547 15.56 -5.23 11.93
C ALA A 547 14.99 -6.04 13.10
N ASP A 548 13.69 -6.34 13.05
CA ASP A 548 13.03 -7.13 14.09
C ASP A 548 13.69 -8.51 14.28
N HIS A 549 13.97 -9.24 13.19
CA HIS A 549 14.63 -10.54 13.26
C HIS A 549 16.09 -10.48 13.74
N MET A 550 16.78 -9.35 13.54
CA MET A 550 18.19 -9.21 13.91
C MET A 550 18.40 -8.69 15.34
N VAL A 551 17.61 -7.70 15.76
CA VAL A 551 17.80 -7.00 17.05
C VAL A 551 16.65 -7.22 18.03
N GLY A 552 15.48 -7.68 17.56
CA GLY A 552 14.30 -7.92 18.38
C GLY A 552 13.71 -6.65 18.98
N ILE A 553 13.02 -6.84 20.11
CA ILE A 553 12.23 -5.79 20.78
C ILE A 553 13.05 -4.75 21.54
N TRP A 554 14.34 -5.00 21.80
CA TRP A 554 15.24 -4.05 22.48
C TRP A 554 16.34 -3.63 21.52
N GLN A 555 16.27 -2.39 21.06
CA GLN A 555 17.11 -1.92 19.96
C GLN A 555 18.08 -0.85 20.48
N GLU A 556 19.38 -1.11 20.31
CA GLU A 556 20.40 -0.10 20.53
C GLU A 556 20.45 0.84 19.33
N GLU A 557 20.12 2.11 19.54
CA GLU A 557 20.18 3.15 18.53
C GLU A 557 21.63 3.57 18.24
N VAL A 558 21.86 4.28 17.13
CA VAL A 558 23.20 4.59 16.60
C VAL A 558 24.07 5.41 17.58
N THR A 559 23.42 6.08 18.54
CA THR A 559 24.08 6.87 19.57
C THR A 559 24.38 6.09 20.85
N GLY A 560 23.80 4.90 21.03
CA GLY A 560 23.84 4.08 22.25
C GLY A 560 23.18 4.73 23.47
N LYS A 561 22.40 5.81 23.28
CA LYS A 561 21.92 6.69 24.37
C LYS A 561 20.41 6.78 24.51
N ASP A 562 19.66 6.19 23.59
CA ASP A 562 18.20 6.19 23.61
C ASP A 562 17.67 4.84 23.10
N PRO A 563 17.81 3.74 23.87
CA PRO A 563 17.45 2.42 23.36
C PRO A 563 15.94 2.26 23.24
N GLU A 564 15.46 1.77 22.10
CA GLU A 564 14.03 1.52 21.89
C GLU A 564 13.58 0.24 22.61
N GLY A 565 12.37 0.27 23.17
CA GLY A 565 11.71 -0.89 23.79
C GLY A 565 12.05 -1.14 25.27
N LEU A 566 12.89 -0.32 25.89
CA LEU A 566 13.19 -0.43 27.34
C LEU A 566 12.00 -0.04 28.22
N ASP A 567 11.38 1.10 27.92
CA ASP A 567 10.20 1.61 28.62
C ASP A 567 8.97 1.57 27.69
N VAL A 568 7.81 1.26 28.27
CA VAL A 568 6.55 1.18 27.53
C VAL A 568 5.76 2.49 27.72
N ILE A 569 5.92 3.43 26.80
CA ILE A 569 5.11 4.66 26.74
C ILE A 569 3.94 4.46 25.78
N THR A 570 2.72 4.50 26.29
CA THR A 570 1.50 4.27 25.50
C THR A 570 0.81 5.57 25.10
N THR A 571 -0.31 5.47 24.38
CA THR A 571 -1.20 6.60 24.08
C THR A 571 -1.74 7.27 25.36
N VAL A 572 -1.84 6.53 26.47
CA VAL A 572 -2.29 7.06 27.77
C VAL A 572 -1.29 8.08 28.31
N GLU A 573 0.00 7.74 28.37
CA GLU A 573 1.07 8.63 28.85
C GLU A 573 1.24 9.84 27.93
N ARG A 574 1.14 9.64 26.61
CA ARG A 574 1.14 10.74 25.63
C ARG A 574 -0.03 11.70 25.86
N GLY A 575 -1.22 11.19 26.17
CA GLY A 575 -2.37 12.01 26.57
C GLY A 575 -2.12 12.78 27.88
N ARG A 576 -1.52 12.13 28.88
CA ARG A 576 -1.13 12.77 30.16
C ARG A 576 -0.16 13.91 29.97
N LEU A 577 0.80 13.78 29.06
CA LEU A 577 1.75 14.85 28.72
C LEU A 577 0.99 16.12 28.31
N LEU A 578 0.04 15.99 27.38
CA LEU A 578 -0.75 17.11 26.87
C LEU A 578 -1.59 17.79 27.97
N GLU A 579 -2.30 16.98 28.76
CA GLU A 579 -3.25 17.46 29.76
C GLU A 579 -2.55 17.89 31.07
N LEU A 580 -1.84 16.97 31.73
CA LEU A 580 -1.36 17.16 33.11
C LEU A 580 -0.08 17.97 33.19
N TYR A 581 0.86 17.75 32.26
CA TYR A 581 2.19 18.36 32.34
C TYR A 581 2.30 19.64 31.53
N LEU A 582 1.66 19.69 30.36
CA LEU A 582 1.62 20.90 29.53
C LEU A 582 0.41 21.79 29.80
N ASN A 583 -0.55 21.33 30.61
CA ASN A 583 -1.76 22.07 31.00
C ASN A 583 -2.53 22.63 29.78
N LEU A 584 -2.61 21.84 28.70
CA LEU A 584 -3.28 22.27 27.48
C LEU A 584 -4.79 22.02 27.59
N SER A 585 -5.57 23.03 27.21
CA SER A 585 -7.00 22.83 26.94
C SER A 585 -7.19 22.03 25.63
N GLY A 586 -8.32 21.33 25.50
CA GLY A 586 -8.65 20.63 24.26
C GLY A 586 -8.68 21.57 23.02
N LYS A 587 -8.96 22.86 23.19
CA LYS A 587 -8.88 23.86 22.10
C LYS A 587 -7.44 24.11 21.65
N GLN A 588 -6.49 24.16 22.58
CA GLN A 588 -5.07 24.32 22.27
C GLN A 588 -4.52 23.05 21.61
N VAL A 589 -4.88 21.87 22.10
CA VAL A 589 -4.52 20.59 21.47
C VAL A 589 -5.06 20.53 20.04
N ALA A 590 -6.34 20.83 19.82
CA ALA A 590 -6.91 20.88 18.47
C ALA A 590 -6.23 21.90 17.54
N LYS A 591 -5.70 23.00 18.08
CA LYS A 591 -4.91 23.98 17.31
C LYS A 591 -3.56 23.38 16.90
N ALA A 592 -2.89 22.66 17.80
CA ALA A 592 -1.63 21.99 17.51
C ALA A 592 -1.80 20.86 16.47
N LEU A 593 -2.83 20.01 16.63
CA LEU A 593 -3.17 18.97 15.66
C LEU A 593 -3.42 19.54 14.26
N LYS A 594 -4.19 20.63 14.16
CA LYS A 594 -4.39 21.32 12.88
C LYS A 594 -3.08 21.82 12.28
N LYS A 595 -2.15 22.32 13.10
CA LYS A 595 -0.83 22.77 12.62
C LYS A 595 -0.01 21.60 12.07
N MET A 596 0.00 20.44 12.75
CA MET A 596 0.67 19.23 12.27
C MET A 596 0.12 18.80 10.89
N ILE A 597 -1.20 18.75 10.76
CA ILE A 597 -1.87 18.42 9.48
C ILE A 597 -1.55 19.45 8.39
N CYS A 598 -1.54 20.75 8.72
CA CYS A 598 -1.15 21.80 7.76
C CYS A 598 0.34 21.73 7.37
N ASN A 599 1.21 21.22 8.24
CA ASN A 599 2.62 21.01 7.92
C ASN A 599 2.86 19.73 7.11
N GLY A 600 1.90 18.80 7.13
CA GLY A 600 2.02 17.48 6.49
C GLY A 600 2.46 16.36 7.42
N ASP A 601 2.52 16.60 8.73
CA ASP A 601 2.91 15.64 9.76
C ASP A 601 1.70 14.75 10.15
N ASN A 602 1.13 14.04 9.16
CA ASN A 602 -0.14 13.33 9.33
C ASN A 602 -0.03 12.16 10.34
N GLU A 603 1.08 11.42 10.34
CA GLU A 603 1.35 10.32 11.27
C GLU A 603 1.42 10.85 12.72
N LEU A 604 2.17 11.94 12.91
CA LEU A 604 2.27 12.61 14.20
C LEU A 604 0.90 13.14 14.64
N ALA A 605 0.15 13.77 13.74
CA ALA A 605 -1.18 14.28 14.01
C ALA A 605 -2.14 13.16 14.44
N LEU A 606 -2.16 12.03 13.71
CA LEU A 606 -3.02 10.90 14.05
C LEU A 606 -2.66 10.30 15.41
N GLN A 607 -1.38 10.03 15.66
CA GLN A 607 -0.93 9.47 16.94
C GLN A 607 -1.26 10.40 18.12
N MET A 608 -1.04 11.70 17.96
CA MET A 608 -1.37 12.69 18.99
C MET A 608 -2.88 12.87 19.15
N ALA A 609 -3.67 12.78 18.08
CA ALA A 609 -5.12 12.88 18.13
C ALA A 609 -5.75 11.69 18.86
N ILE A 610 -5.24 10.47 18.65
CA ILE A 610 -5.66 9.26 19.39
C ILE A 610 -5.37 9.43 20.88
N ALA A 611 -4.15 9.85 21.24
CA ALA A 611 -3.77 10.11 22.62
C ALA A 611 -4.65 11.20 23.26
N ALA A 612 -4.92 12.28 22.53
CA ALA A 612 -5.74 13.40 23.00
C ALA A 612 -7.22 13.04 23.16
N GLU A 613 -7.82 12.27 22.24
CA GLU A 613 -9.23 11.90 22.28
C GLU A 613 -9.59 11.18 23.59
N SER A 614 -8.69 10.34 24.11
CA SER A 614 -8.85 9.66 25.41
C SER A 614 -8.95 10.61 26.62
N ARG A 615 -8.38 11.81 26.52
CA ARG A 615 -8.36 12.84 27.57
C ARG A 615 -9.43 13.91 27.41
N TYR A 616 -9.84 14.16 26.16
CA TYR A 616 -10.81 15.21 25.82
C TYR A 616 -11.99 14.62 25.02
N PRO A 617 -12.74 13.63 25.57
CA PRO A 617 -13.73 12.86 24.80
C PRO A 617 -14.86 13.72 24.22
N GLU A 618 -15.24 14.81 24.91
CA GLU A 618 -16.30 15.71 24.46
C GLU A 618 -15.85 16.69 23.35
N ASN A 619 -14.56 16.73 23.03
CA ASN A 619 -14.02 17.67 22.05
C ASN A 619 -14.13 17.12 20.62
N LYS A 620 -15.28 17.39 19.98
CA LYS A 620 -15.56 17.03 18.59
C LYS A 620 -14.49 17.49 17.59
N LYS A 621 -13.77 18.58 17.86
CA LYS A 621 -12.74 19.08 16.95
C LYS A 621 -11.51 18.16 16.92
N ILE A 622 -11.15 17.55 18.05
CA ILE A 622 -10.06 16.56 18.11
C ILE A 622 -10.45 15.32 17.31
N LYS A 623 -11.67 14.83 17.48
CA LYS A 623 -12.21 13.70 16.70
C LYS A 623 -12.18 13.98 15.19
N ASN A 624 -12.66 15.16 14.76
CA ASN A 624 -12.64 15.52 13.34
C ASN A 624 -11.22 15.63 12.76
N LEU A 625 -10.26 16.13 13.54
CA LEU A 625 -8.85 16.20 13.12
C LEU A 625 -8.18 14.82 13.09
N LYS A 626 -8.58 13.90 13.99
CA LYS A 626 -8.17 12.49 13.92
C LYS A 626 -8.63 11.86 12.60
N GLU A 627 -9.90 12.08 12.25
CA GLU A 627 -10.47 11.61 10.98
C GLU A 627 -9.77 12.21 9.77
N GLU A 628 -9.48 13.51 9.77
CA GLU A 628 -8.76 14.18 8.67
C GLU A 628 -7.32 13.63 8.51
N ALA A 629 -6.57 13.47 9.61
CA ALA A 629 -5.23 12.91 9.56
C ALA A 629 -5.23 11.46 9.02
N ALA A 630 -6.16 10.63 9.49
CA ALA A 630 -6.30 9.26 9.01
C ALA A 630 -6.72 9.19 7.53
N ASP A 631 -7.67 10.02 7.07
CA ASP A 631 -8.09 10.04 5.66
C ASP A 631 -6.92 10.44 4.74
N ARG A 632 -6.06 11.37 5.16
CA ARG A 632 -4.84 11.71 4.43
C ARG A 632 -3.86 10.54 4.35
N LEU A 633 -3.62 9.86 5.47
CA LEU A 633 -2.75 8.68 5.50
C LEU A 633 -3.29 7.55 4.62
N ARG A 634 -4.61 7.28 4.69
CA ARG A 634 -5.29 6.30 3.84
C ARG A 634 -5.14 6.64 2.36
N SER A 635 -5.31 7.91 1.99
CA SER A 635 -5.12 8.38 0.61
C SER A 635 -3.67 8.17 0.12
N GLY A 636 -2.67 8.34 1.00
CA GLY A 636 -1.27 8.08 0.64
C GLY A 636 -0.95 6.60 0.36
N VAL A 637 -1.62 5.67 1.05
CA VAL A 637 -1.25 4.24 1.03
C VAL A 637 -2.17 3.32 0.20
N GLN A 638 -3.24 3.87 -0.36
CA GLN A 638 -4.37 3.15 -0.99
C GLN A 638 -4.05 2.23 -2.19
N PHE A 639 -2.81 2.23 -2.67
CA PHE A 639 -2.38 1.39 -3.79
C PHE A 639 -1.49 0.23 -3.35
N PHE A 640 -0.73 0.43 -2.27
CA PHE A 640 0.40 -0.44 -1.96
C PHE A 640 0.51 -0.79 -0.50
N ASP A 641 -0.39 -0.40 0.40
CA ASP A 641 -0.32 -0.90 1.77
C ASP A 641 -1.74 -1.16 2.30
N PRO A 642 -2.31 -2.35 1.97
CA PRO A 642 -3.67 -2.72 2.37
C PRO A 642 -3.81 -2.71 3.89
N PHE A 643 -2.74 -3.06 4.60
CA PHE A 643 -2.71 -3.15 6.04
C PHE A 643 -2.75 -1.79 6.73
N LYS A 644 -1.91 -0.84 6.30
CA LYS A 644 -2.03 0.55 6.78
C LYS A 644 -3.40 1.13 6.42
N PHE A 645 -3.87 0.89 5.20
CA PHE A 645 -5.16 1.39 4.74
C PHE A 645 -6.31 0.95 5.66
N VAL A 646 -6.44 -0.35 5.93
CA VAL A 646 -7.51 -0.87 6.79
C VAL A 646 -7.31 -0.47 8.25
N THR A 647 -6.08 -0.46 8.75
CA THR A 647 -5.78 -0.05 10.14
C THR A 647 -6.22 1.39 10.39
N TYR A 648 -5.86 2.31 9.50
CA TYR A 648 -6.29 3.71 9.62
C TYR A 648 -7.81 3.86 9.48
N THR A 649 -8.44 3.03 8.65
CA THR A 649 -9.91 3.02 8.50
C THR A 649 -10.60 2.59 9.80
N GLU A 650 -10.07 1.57 10.46
CA GLU A 650 -10.61 1.03 11.72
C GLU A 650 -10.37 1.96 12.92
N MET A 651 -9.19 2.59 12.99
CA MET A 651 -8.86 3.60 14.03
C MET A 651 -9.84 4.78 14.09
N ILE A 652 -10.51 5.08 12.98
CA ILE A 652 -11.51 6.15 12.89
C ILE A 652 -12.95 5.63 12.77
N GLY A 653 -13.14 4.31 12.72
CA GLY A 653 -14.46 3.66 12.63
C GLY A 653 -15.24 4.03 11.36
N LYS A 654 -14.55 4.40 10.28
CA LYS A 654 -15.18 4.71 8.98
C LYS A 654 -15.21 3.45 8.11
N GLU A 655 -16.02 3.46 7.06
CA GLU A 655 -15.99 2.44 6.01
C GLU A 655 -15.53 3.06 4.70
N HIS A 656 -15.01 2.23 3.80
CA HIS A 656 -14.70 2.60 2.43
C HIS A 656 -15.37 1.59 1.50
N TYR A 657 -16.52 1.97 0.96
CA TYR A 657 -17.35 1.02 0.22
C TYR A 657 -16.73 0.66 -1.14
N PRO A 658 -16.96 -0.57 -1.64
CA PRO A 658 -16.61 -0.93 -3.00
C PRO A 658 -17.35 -0.05 -4.01
N ILE A 659 -16.81 0.02 -5.22
CA ILE A 659 -17.51 0.60 -6.36
C ILE A 659 -18.60 -0.41 -6.76
N LEU A 660 -19.84 0.06 -6.84
CA LEU A 660 -20.96 -0.80 -7.20
C LEU A 660 -21.03 -0.89 -8.73
N GLU A 661 -20.84 -2.08 -9.29
CA GLU A 661 -21.40 -2.34 -10.61
C GLU A 661 -22.92 -2.28 -10.50
N GLU A 662 -23.54 -1.54 -11.43
CA GLU A 662 -24.97 -1.69 -11.62
C GLU A 662 -25.27 -3.17 -11.87
N LYS A 663 -26.38 -3.65 -11.31
CA LYS A 663 -27.18 -4.65 -12.04
C LYS A 663 -27.57 -4.00 -13.36
N LEU A 664 -26.65 -3.97 -14.32
CA LEU A 664 -26.99 -3.86 -15.72
C LEU A 664 -27.92 -5.05 -15.94
N THR A 665 -29.20 -4.75 -16.16
CA THR A 665 -30.10 -5.65 -16.83
C THR A 665 -29.37 -6.17 -18.06
N ASP A 666 -28.99 -7.44 -18.01
CA ASP A 666 -28.62 -8.32 -19.11
C ASP A 666 -28.10 -7.64 -20.39
N PRO A 667 -26.78 -7.66 -20.66
CA PRO A 667 -26.23 -7.20 -21.93
C PRO A 667 -26.40 -8.22 -23.08
N PHE A 668 -26.98 -9.42 -22.87
CA PHE A 668 -27.15 -10.42 -23.93
C PHE A 668 -28.45 -10.23 -24.72
N HIS A 669 -28.53 -9.07 -25.37
CA HIS A 669 -29.09 -8.98 -26.73
C HIS A 669 -28.04 -8.41 -27.68
N ARG A 670 -27.08 -9.27 -28.05
CA ARG A 670 -26.45 -9.30 -29.37
C ARG A 670 -26.28 -10.73 -29.82
#